data_AF-A0A2E9RTR6-F1
#
_entry.id   AF-A0A2E9RTR6-F1
#
_cell.length_a   1.000
_cell.length_b   1.000
_cell.length_c   1.000
_cell.angle_alpha   90.00
_cell.angle_beta   90.00
_cell.angle_gamma   90.00
#
_symmetry.space_group_name_H-M   'P 1'
#
loop_
_entity.id
_entity.type
_entity.pdbx_description
1 polymer ?
#
loop_
_entity_poly.entity_id
_entity_poly.type
_entity_poly.pdbx_seq_one_letter_code
_entity_poly.pdbx_strand_id
1 'polypeptide(L)'
;MKIRGFGKFGNTLWFPVATLLLLLGLASPVYFTSISQDTLEMVGEGTSSLSTQAEQQLRENNLGPVEMILPLLSPAESAKFKTEIDERKNKNRDLEVSGGGSIFDLLTFREYFGGLDEYSREQKRFSAYFVYNRAATRGDLWKRLEESSSNKNVQAILASIPKEGRPGAFWAKVINEPNLSSFPGTKLIRLENFRFFPQRRLLVSVALRSKTEIDANASEAEIRDDCLAEARQTFASEDSLPRGFSLSRDGREMAMEANASVLDAADLASLDYPSTLSRLGIIKSGPTPDGGYEVMLGGVVGPDGKLEEHGRWLPYPMLVPMMVGTAMAIEKDYFSSTVGYELGKLSQGLLAGNLEAKEKLRAFYWAAHQLARKLNLIQMAEVTKRCPDLKGVFDLATLIRMRNRPLSEVAGKIKAARREISSLAPEETEEKKVELKKLYSEREETEKRFQRELSVVYAATLLSGEPSGVLSYVKGFPVYDADGDEVATVEALDDLEFAMGHGAEALKYLLQMRKPVHNPGPVLSSIQPVFPVVGGGLLTWFSHAYQKSAMFLKLSFFLIAGALFSTAIANLLPKPDYSRSVASPILRFLRNFTVGSMACVLILFLLEPTLLQTPRGQVSVAGFDFALANLLMSADDDSMLLKDENSLTIVTGAVAGTFLLLQLVIFVFCLLRISQVKREEADARLKVKLLDNEDTLFDLGLYVGLGGTVLSLILLLVLDVKQDALIGAYTSTLFGILFVAALKIFFVRPYRNHLLVMQAEQKRYEP
;
A
#
# COMPACT_ATOMS: atom_id res chain seq x y z
N MET A 1 73.44 -24.46 3.00
CA MET A 1 72.16 -25.11 2.61
C MET A 1 71.05 -24.60 3.52
N LYS A 2 70.43 -23.45 3.17
CA LYS A 2 69.35 -22.82 3.96
C LYS A 2 68.01 -23.20 3.32
N ILE A 3 67.16 -23.88 4.09
CA ILE A 3 65.90 -24.48 3.68
C ILE A 3 64.92 -23.39 3.21
N ARG A 4 64.78 -23.24 1.89
CA ARG A 4 63.68 -22.53 1.20
C ARG A 4 62.56 -23.55 0.96
N GLY A 5 61.59 -23.66 1.85
CA GLY A 5 60.51 -24.65 1.67
C GLY A 5 59.18 -24.34 2.34
N PHE A 6 59.17 -23.75 3.54
CA PHE A 6 57.93 -23.65 4.33
C PHE A 6 57.03 -22.43 4.04
N GLY A 7 57.48 -21.44 3.27
CA GLY A 7 56.71 -20.22 2.99
C GLY A 7 55.62 -20.35 1.91
N LYS A 8 55.63 -21.42 1.10
CA LYS A 8 54.65 -21.61 0.02
C LYS A 8 53.38 -22.35 0.48
N PHE A 9 53.48 -23.27 1.44
CA PHE A 9 52.33 -24.05 1.94
C PHE A 9 51.36 -23.24 2.82
N GLY A 10 51.85 -22.27 3.60
CA GLY A 10 50.97 -21.36 4.35
C GLY A 10 50.17 -20.39 3.48
N ASN A 11 50.60 -20.17 2.22
CA ASN A 11 49.94 -19.25 1.30
C ASN A 11 48.80 -19.86 0.49
N THR A 12 48.82 -21.18 0.25
CA THR A 12 47.75 -21.92 -0.43
C THR A 12 46.52 -22.15 0.45
N LEU A 13 46.61 -21.96 1.77
CA LEU A 13 45.50 -22.16 2.70
C LEU A 13 44.55 -20.94 2.78
N TRP A 14 45.03 -19.73 2.48
CA TRP A 14 44.21 -18.52 2.61
C TRP A 14 43.07 -18.46 1.59
N PHE A 15 43.28 -18.97 0.39
CA PHE A 15 42.26 -18.97 -0.66
C PHE A 15 41.06 -19.87 -0.30
N PRO A 16 41.22 -21.16 0.08
CA PRO A 16 40.09 -21.99 0.48
C PRO A 16 39.39 -21.49 1.76
N VAL A 17 40.13 -20.93 2.73
CA VAL A 17 39.54 -20.33 3.94
C VAL A 17 38.73 -19.07 3.61
N ALA A 18 39.24 -18.22 2.71
CA ALA A 18 38.51 -17.04 2.24
C ALA A 18 37.23 -17.43 1.48
N THR A 19 37.29 -18.46 0.63
CA THR A 19 36.12 -18.99 -0.08
C THR A 19 35.09 -19.56 0.90
N LEU A 20 35.51 -20.30 1.92
CA LEU A 20 34.60 -20.83 2.94
C LEU A 20 33.90 -19.73 3.74
N LEU A 21 34.63 -18.68 4.13
CA LEU A 21 34.04 -17.52 4.83
C LEU A 21 33.10 -16.72 3.93
N LEU A 22 33.43 -16.57 2.65
CA LEU A 22 32.54 -15.95 1.68
C LEU A 22 31.25 -16.76 1.53
N LEU A 23 31.36 -18.09 1.41
CA LEU A 23 30.21 -18.99 1.35
C LEU A 23 29.34 -18.91 2.62
N LEU A 24 29.94 -18.85 3.81
CA LEU A 24 29.21 -18.66 5.06
C LEU A 24 28.47 -17.31 5.12
N GLY A 25 29.08 -16.24 4.59
CA GLY A 25 28.43 -14.93 4.48
C GLY A 25 27.26 -14.93 3.48
N LEU A 26 27.40 -15.63 2.35
CA LEU A 26 26.35 -15.79 1.35
C LEU A 26 25.21 -16.69 1.83
N ALA A 27 25.53 -17.75 2.59
CA ALA A 27 24.56 -18.67 3.17
C ALA A 27 23.75 -18.05 4.32
N SER A 28 24.20 -16.93 4.90
CA SER A 28 23.46 -16.21 5.94
C SER A 28 22.24 -15.48 5.34
N PRO A 29 21.00 -15.91 5.66
CA PRO A 29 19.79 -15.51 4.94
C PRO A 29 19.18 -14.23 5.55
N VAL A 30 20.02 -13.22 5.76
CA VAL A 30 19.68 -11.93 6.39
C VAL A 30 19.88 -10.82 5.38
N TYR A 31 18.86 -9.98 5.19
CA TYR A 31 18.84 -8.89 4.21
C TYR A 31 18.30 -7.59 4.83
N PHE A 32 18.73 -6.44 4.31
CA PHE A 32 18.42 -5.12 4.85
C PHE A 32 17.01 -4.69 4.47
N THR A 33 16.69 -4.85 3.19
CA THR A 33 15.46 -4.40 2.56
C THR A 33 14.43 -5.51 2.36
N SER A 34 14.84 -6.78 2.41
CA SER A 34 14.01 -7.94 2.11
C SER A 34 14.07 -9.03 3.19
N ILE A 35 13.22 -10.05 3.08
CA ILE A 35 13.19 -11.25 3.93
C ILE A 35 13.56 -12.45 3.07
N SER A 36 14.39 -13.35 3.60
CA SER A 36 14.74 -14.58 2.88
C SER A 36 13.60 -15.60 2.86
N GLN A 37 13.49 -16.31 1.74
CA GLN A 37 12.57 -17.44 1.56
C GLN A 37 12.83 -18.54 2.61
N ASP A 38 14.09 -18.91 2.83
CA ASP A 38 14.49 -19.92 3.83
C ASP A 38 14.07 -19.58 5.26
N THR A 39 14.02 -18.28 5.62
CA THR A 39 13.54 -17.86 6.94
C THR A 39 12.02 -18.03 7.05
N LEU A 40 11.27 -17.73 5.99
CA LEU A 40 9.82 -17.94 5.98
C LEU A 40 9.47 -19.42 6.03
N GLU A 41 10.21 -20.27 5.31
CA GLU A 41 10.05 -21.72 5.37
C GLU A 41 10.27 -22.23 6.80
N MET A 42 11.39 -21.88 7.43
CA MET A 42 11.71 -22.30 8.80
C MET A 42 10.71 -21.79 9.84
N VAL A 43 10.24 -20.55 9.73
CA VAL A 43 9.24 -20.00 10.67
C VAL A 43 7.87 -20.64 10.46
N GLY A 44 7.56 -21.05 9.22
CA GLY A 44 6.32 -21.75 8.88
C GLY A 44 6.29 -23.22 9.27
N GLU A 45 7.45 -23.87 9.46
CA GLU A 45 7.53 -25.29 9.80
C GLU A 45 6.67 -25.65 11.02
N GLY A 46 5.80 -26.66 10.84
CA GLY A 46 4.92 -27.16 11.90
C GLY A 46 3.68 -26.32 12.20
N THR A 47 3.43 -25.26 11.43
CA THR A 47 2.24 -24.39 11.60
C THR A 47 1.12 -24.78 10.63
N SER A 48 -0.10 -24.26 10.86
CA SER A 48 -1.24 -24.58 10.02
C SER A 48 -1.02 -24.10 8.58
N SER A 49 -0.88 -25.06 7.66
CA SER A 49 -0.78 -24.82 6.22
C SER A 49 -2.14 -24.51 5.58
N LEU A 50 -2.13 -23.99 4.35
CA LEU A 50 -3.34 -23.83 3.53
C LEU A 50 -4.11 -25.16 3.37
N SER A 51 -3.40 -26.28 3.22
CA SER A 51 -4.02 -27.61 3.11
C SER A 51 -4.68 -28.03 4.42
N THR A 52 -4.05 -27.78 5.57
CA THR A 52 -4.63 -28.05 6.89
C THR A 52 -5.88 -27.21 7.12
N GLN A 53 -5.84 -25.94 6.72
CA GLN A 53 -6.99 -25.03 6.81
C GLN A 53 -8.13 -25.48 5.89
N ALA A 54 -7.83 -25.93 4.66
CA ALA A 54 -8.81 -26.48 3.73
C ALA A 54 -9.46 -27.76 4.28
N GLU A 55 -8.68 -28.66 4.90
CA GLU A 55 -9.21 -29.84 5.56
C GLU A 55 -10.13 -29.48 6.73
N GLN A 56 -9.74 -28.52 7.57
CA GLN A 56 -10.57 -28.06 8.67
C GLN A 56 -11.90 -27.51 8.17
N GLN A 57 -11.87 -26.58 7.20
CA GLN A 57 -13.07 -26.00 6.62
C GLN A 57 -13.96 -27.05 5.97
N LEU A 58 -13.37 -28.06 5.32
CA LEU A 58 -14.12 -29.17 4.76
C LEU A 58 -14.76 -30.07 5.83
N ARG A 59 -14.09 -30.30 6.97
CA ARG A 59 -14.68 -31.05 8.11
C ARG A 59 -15.88 -30.31 8.70
N GLU A 60 -15.85 -28.98 8.68
CA GLU A 60 -16.94 -28.11 9.12
C GLU A 60 -18.05 -27.97 8.06
N ASN A 61 -17.94 -28.65 6.90
CA ASN A 61 -18.82 -28.55 5.73
C ASN A 61 -18.87 -27.15 5.09
N ASN A 62 -17.85 -26.33 5.29
CA ASN A 62 -17.72 -25.00 4.70
C ASN A 62 -17.11 -25.09 3.29
N LEU A 63 -17.93 -25.47 2.29
CA LEU A 63 -17.45 -25.68 0.90
C LEU A 63 -16.92 -24.40 0.23
N GLY A 64 -17.58 -23.26 0.48
CA GLY A 64 -17.25 -21.97 -0.12
C GLY A 64 -15.85 -21.47 0.27
N PRO A 65 -15.48 -21.46 1.56
CA PRO A 65 -14.11 -21.16 1.98
C PRO A 65 -13.06 -22.08 1.32
N VAL A 66 -13.35 -23.38 1.19
CA VAL A 66 -12.43 -24.32 0.52
C VAL A 66 -12.27 -23.97 -0.95
N GLU A 67 -13.35 -23.61 -1.66
CA GLU A 67 -13.30 -23.16 -3.05
C GLU A 67 -12.40 -21.94 -3.28
N MET A 68 -12.35 -21.02 -2.30
CA MET A 68 -11.43 -19.86 -2.34
C MET A 68 -9.97 -20.26 -2.09
N ILE A 69 -9.71 -21.40 -1.47
CA ILE A 69 -8.35 -21.89 -1.19
C ILE A 69 -7.84 -22.78 -2.33
N LEU A 70 -8.72 -23.49 -3.05
CA LEU A 70 -8.36 -24.42 -4.14
C LEU A 70 -7.35 -23.88 -5.17
N PRO A 71 -7.43 -22.62 -5.64
CA PRO A 71 -6.51 -22.11 -6.64
C PRO A 71 -5.07 -21.94 -6.12
N LEU A 72 -4.89 -21.91 -4.79
CA LEU A 72 -3.62 -21.68 -4.12
C LEU A 72 -2.93 -22.98 -3.68
N LEU A 73 -3.64 -24.12 -3.77
CA LEU A 73 -3.10 -25.42 -3.40
C LEU A 73 -2.31 -26.07 -4.55
N SER A 74 -1.48 -27.05 -4.22
CA SER A 74 -0.79 -27.86 -5.23
C SER A 74 -1.81 -28.54 -6.17
N PRO A 75 -1.48 -28.78 -7.45
CA PRO A 75 -2.43 -29.37 -8.41
C PRO A 75 -3.04 -30.71 -7.96
N ALA A 76 -2.25 -31.53 -7.25
CA ALA A 76 -2.70 -32.82 -6.73
C ALA A 76 -3.70 -32.67 -5.57
N GLU A 77 -3.43 -31.78 -4.61
CA GLU A 77 -4.33 -31.51 -3.49
C GLU A 77 -5.60 -30.80 -3.96
N SER A 78 -5.47 -29.82 -4.87
CA SER A 78 -6.58 -29.10 -5.45
C SER A 78 -7.56 -30.05 -6.16
N ALA A 79 -7.05 -31.03 -6.91
CA ALA A 79 -7.88 -32.06 -7.54
C ALA A 79 -8.63 -32.92 -6.51
N LYS A 80 -7.94 -33.37 -5.45
CA LYS A 80 -8.52 -34.17 -4.37
C LYS A 80 -9.68 -33.44 -3.69
N PHE A 81 -9.46 -32.19 -3.27
CA PHE A 81 -10.49 -31.39 -2.59
C PHE A 81 -11.65 -31.04 -3.53
N LYS A 82 -11.38 -30.76 -4.80
CA LYS A 82 -12.41 -30.48 -5.80
C LYS A 82 -13.37 -31.66 -5.98
N THR A 83 -12.86 -32.88 -6.11
CA THR A 83 -13.70 -34.08 -6.23
C THR A 83 -14.61 -34.26 -5.02
N GLU A 84 -14.07 -34.08 -3.82
CA GLU A 84 -14.84 -34.19 -2.57
C GLU A 84 -15.91 -33.10 -2.43
N ILE A 85 -15.61 -31.86 -2.85
CA ILE A 85 -16.60 -30.77 -2.89
C ILE A 85 -17.72 -31.09 -3.87
N ASP A 86 -17.40 -31.55 -5.07
CA ASP A 86 -18.37 -31.88 -6.11
C ASP A 86 -19.28 -33.04 -5.66
N GLU A 87 -18.75 -34.05 -4.98
CA GLU A 87 -19.53 -35.14 -4.40
C GLU A 87 -20.52 -34.63 -3.34
N ARG A 88 -20.07 -33.76 -2.43
CA ARG A 88 -20.93 -33.18 -1.38
C ARG A 88 -22.01 -32.27 -1.93
N LYS A 89 -21.69 -31.46 -2.94
CA LYS A 89 -22.69 -30.65 -3.67
C LYS A 89 -23.74 -31.51 -4.35
N ASN A 90 -23.32 -32.62 -4.96
CA ASN A 90 -24.24 -33.58 -5.58
C ASN A 90 -25.18 -34.23 -4.55
N LYS A 91 -24.68 -34.51 -3.35
CA LYS A 91 -25.47 -35.10 -2.25
C LYS A 91 -26.46 -34.13 -1.61
N ASN A 92 -26.07 -32.86 -1.43
CA ASN A 92 -26.96 -31.83 -0.88
C ASN A 92 -26.78 -30.50 -1.64
N ARG A 93 -27.74 -30.23 -2.52
CA ARG A 93 -27.72 -29.05 -3.41
C ARG A 93 -27.84 -27.71 -2.68
N ASP A 94 -28.31 -27.70 -1.42
CA ASP A 94 -28.37 -26.48 -0.61
C ASP A 94 -26.99 -25.95 -0.21
N LEU A 95 -25.97 -26.83 -0.21
CA LEU A 95 -24.59 -26.46 0.09
C LEU A 95 -23.96 -25.57 -1.00
N GLU A 96 -24.41 -25.70 -2.25
CA GLU A 96 -23.88 -24.92 -3.38
C GLU A 96 -24.19 -23.43 -3.26
N VAL A 97 -25.37 -23.10 -2.73
CA VAL A 97 -25.86 -21.71 -2.66
C VAL A 97 -25.48 -21.02 -1.36
N SER A 98 -25.52 -21.74 -0.25
CA SER A 98 -25.05 -21.23 1.04
C SER A 98 -23.53 -21.04 1.04
N GLY A 99 -22.81 -21.83 0.25
CA GLY A 99 -21.36 -21.97 0.36
C GLY A 99 -20.96 -22.91 1.51
N GLY A 100 -21.86 -23.78 1.96
CA GLY A 100 -21.62 -24.74 3.03
C GLY A 100 -22.23 -24.34 4.37
N GLY A 101 -21.60 -24.77 5.47
CA GLY A 101 -22.00 -24.45 6.83
C GLY A 101 -22.32 -25.68 7.66
N SER A 102 -22.40 -25.48 8.97
CA SER A 102 -22.88 -26.50 9.90
C SER A 102 -24.33 -26.88 9.59
N ILE A 103 -24.81 -27.97 10.17
CA ILE A 103 -26.23 -28.36 10.07
C ILE A 103 -27.13 -27.23 10.58
N PHE A 104 -26.71 -26.47 11.59
CA PHE A 104 -27.45 -25.33 12.12
C PHE A 104 -27.48 -24.15 11.13
N ASP A 105 -26.41 -23.93 10.37
CA ASP A 105 -26.36 -22.89 9.34
C ASP A 105 -27.24 -23.25 8.15
N LEU A 106 -27.31 -24.53 7.80
CA LEU A 106 -28.22 -25.04 6.77
C LEU A 106 -29.68 -25.01 7.22
N LEU A 107 -29.96 -25.31 8.49
CA LEU A 107 -31.30 -25.16 9.06
C LEU A 107 -31.70 -23.69 9.10
N THR A 108 -30.83 -22.82 9.60
CA THR A 108 -30.94 -21.35 9.52
C THR A 108 -31.22 -20.93 8.08
N PHE A 109 -30.44 -21.43 7.12
CA PHE A 109 -30.63 -21.10 5.72
C PHE A 109 -32.02 -21.55 5.21
N ARG A 110 -32.43 -22.79 5.48
CA ARG A 110 -33.76 -23.27 5.11
C ARG A 110 -34.88 -22.54 5.83
N GLU A 111 -34.70 -22.17 7.08
CA GLU A 111 -35.69 -21.53 7.95
C GLU A 111 -35.91 -20.05 7.58
N TYR A 112 -34.83 -19.32 7.28
CA TYR A 112 -34.88 -17.91 6.88
C TYR A 112 -35.12 -17.70 5.39
N PHE A 113 -34.63 -18.61 4.54
CA PHE A 113 -34.75 -18.48 3.07
C PHE A 113 -35.84 -19.38 2.47
N GLY A 114 -36.45 -20.29 3.25
CA GLY A 114 -37.55 -21.19 2.86
C GLY A 114 -37.30 -21.99 1.58
N GLY A 115 -36.07 -22.46 1.41
CA GLY A 115 -35.60 -23.25 0.26
C GLY A 115 -35.09 -22.43 -0.92
N LEU A 116 -34.36 -23.10 -1.81
CA LEU A 116 -33.71 -22.51 -2.99
C LEU A 116 -34.72 -22.04 -4.05
N ASP A 117 -34.48 -20.86 -4.61
CA ASP A 117 -35.11 -20.38 -5.83
C ASP A 117 -34.38 -20.95 -7.05
N GLU A 118 -35.06 -21.75 -7.87
CA GLU A 118 -34.49 -22.36 -9.08
C GLU A 118 -33.92 -21.30 -10.04
N TYR A 119 -34.49 -20.09 -10.04
CA TYR A 119 -34.04 -18.96 -10.86
C TYR A 119 -32.63 -18.47 -10.48
N SER A 120 -32.34 -18.36 -9.18
CA SER A 120 -31.01 -17.93 -8.69
C SER A 120 -29.94 -18.99 -8.96
N ARG A 121 -30.35 -20.27 -8.96
CA ARG A 121 -29.54 -21.43 -9.33
C ARG A 121 -29.19 -21.42 -10.82
N GLU A 122 -30.16 -21.21 -11.70
CA GLU A 122 -29.93 -21.11 -13.16
C GLU A 122 -28.97 -19.96 -13.52
N GLN A 123 -29.01 -18.86 -12.77
CA GLN A 123 -28.15 -17.71 -12.97
C GLN A 123 -26.75 -17.85 -12.32
N LYS A 124 -26.49 -18.91 -11.54
CA LYS A 124 -25.25 -19.12 -10.74
C LYS A 124 -24.88 -17.91 -9.86
N ARG A 125 -25.87 -17.26 -9.25
CA ARG A 125 -25.68 -16.05 -8.44
C ARG A 125 -25.73 -16.37 -6.95
N PHE A 126 -24.62 -16.86 -6.41
CA PHE A 126 -24.53 -17.36 -5.02
C PHE A 126 -23.97 -16.36 -4.01
N SER A 127 -23.82 -15.09 -4.40
CA SER A 127 -23.25 -14.08 -3.50
C SER A 127 -24.18 -13.76 -2.33
N ALA A 128 -23.60 -13.46 -1.17
CA ALA A 128 -24.32 -13.19 0.07
C ALA A 128 -25.36 -12.07 -0.06
N TYR A 129 -25.14 -11.12 -0.98
CA TYR A 129 -26.10 -10.06 -1.27
C TYR A 129 -27.44 -10.60 -1.79
N PHE A 130 -27.42 -11.58 -2.70
CA PHE A 130 -28.67 -12.17 -3.20
C PHE A 130 -29.42 -12.92 -2.10
N VAL A 131 -28.66 -13.58 -1.23
CA VAL A 131 -29.18 -14.24 -0.02
C VAL A 131 -29.88 -13.21 0.88
N TYR A 132 -29.21 -12.11 1.24
CA TYR A 132 -29.80 -11.04 2.06
C TYR A 132 -31.02 -10.38 1.40
N ASN A 133 -30.96 -10.12 0.08
CA ASN A 133 -32.07 -9.52 -0.66
C ASN A 133 -33.31 -10.42 -0.66
N ARG A 134 -33.14 -11.72 -0.86
CA ARG A 134 -34.26 -12.67 -0.84
C ARG A 134 -34.91 -12.76 0.54
N ALA A 135 -34.13 -12.84 1.61
CA ALA A 135 -34.73 -12.89 2.95
C ALA A 135 -35.45 -11.60 3.33
N ALA A 136 -34.91 -10.43 2.96
CA ALA A 136 -35.56 -9.16 3.22
C ALA A 136 -36.86 -9.00 2.42
N THR A 137 -36.88 -9.39 1.14
CA THR A 137 -38.07 -9.24 0.27
C THR A 137 -39.23 -10.15 0.64
N ARG A 138 -38.98 -11.29 1.28
CA ARG A 138 -40.04 -12.19 1.73
C ARG A 138 -40.84 -11.62 2.92
N GLY A 139 -40.36 -10.56 3.57
CA GLY A 139 -41.07 -9.82 4.62
C GLY A 139 -41.11 -10.48 6.00
N ASP A 140 -40.79 -11.78 6.09
CA ASP A 140 -40.81 -12.54 7.34
C ASP A 140 -39.59 -12.29 8.22
N LEU A 141 -38.39 -12.16 7.63
CA LEU A 141 -37.14 -12.07 8.40
C LEU A 141 -37.11 -10.83 9.30
N TRP A 142 -37.54 -9.68 8.78
CA TRP A 142 -37.56 -8.43 9.55
C TRP A 142 -38.49 -8.57 10.76
N LYS A 143 -39.74 -8.98 10.55
CA LYS A 143 -40.72 -9.16 11.64
C LYS A 143 -40.24 -10.18 12.67
N ARG A 144 -39.71 -11.32 12.21
CA ARG A 144 -39.19 -12.35 13.11
C ARG A 144 -38.04 -11.83 13.96
N LEU A 145 -37.04 -11.17 13.37
CA LEU A 145 -35.93 -10.62 14.16
C LEU A 145 -36.39 -9.54 15.15
N GLU A 146 -37.44 -8.78 14.80
CA GLU A 146 -38.07 -7.79 15.70
C GLU A 146 -38.80 -8.45 16.88
N GLU A 147 -39.43 -9.61 16.66
CA GLU A 147 -40.20 -10.35 17.69
C GLU A 147 -39.34 -11.34 18.51
N SER A 148 -38.32 -11.94 17.92
CA SER A 148 -37.58 -13.08 18.50
C SER A 148 -36.19 -12.75 19.02
N SER A 149 -35.53 -11.68 18.54
CA SER A 149 -34.16 -11.36 18.98
C SER A 149 -34.17 -10.70 20.36
N SER A 150 -33.42 -11.28 21.29
CA SER A 150 -33.14 -10.69 22.61
C SER A 150 -31.92 -9.76 22.59
N ASN A 151 -31.20 -9.68 21.47
CA ASN A 151 -29.97 -8.92 21.35
C ASN A 151 -30.26 -7.44 21.09
N LYS A 152 -29.92 -6.58 22.07
CA LYS A 152 -30.11 -5.13 21.99
C LYS A 152 -29.42 -4.48 20.78
N ASN A 153 -28.29 -5.03 20.32
CA ASN A 153 -27.56 -4.52 19.16
C ASN A 153 -28.33 -4.80 17.86
N VAL A 154 -28.90 -6.00 17.74
CA VAL A 154 -29.74 -6.40 16.61
C VAL A 154 -30.99 -5.52 16.55
N GLN A 155 -31.66 -5.32 17.69
CA GLN A 155 -32.81 -4.43 17.78
C GLN A 155 -32.47 -2.99 17.39
N ALA A 156 -31.31 -2.47 17.82
CA ALA A 156 -30.85 -1.13 17.44
C ALA A 156 -30.64 -1.00 15.92
N ILE A 157 -30.04 -2.02 15.29
CA ILE A 157 -29.85 -2.05 13.83
C ILE A 157 -31.21 -2.07 13.11
N LEU A 158 -32.14 -2.93 13.54
CA LEU A 158 -33.48 -3.01 12.95
C LEU A 158 -34.27 -1.71 13.12
N ALA A 159 -34.17 -1.07 14.28
CA ALA A 159 -34.80 0.22 14.54
C ALA A 159 -34.20 1.35 13.67
N SER A 160 -32.93 1.23 13.28
CA SER A 160 -32.26 2.18 12.40
C SER A 160 -32.63 2.04 10.91
N ILE A 161 -33.33 0.96 10.52
CA ILE A 161 -33.76 0.76 9.13
C ILE A 161 -34.73 1.88 8.72
N PRO A 162 -34.49 2.57 7.59
CA PRO A 162 -35.42 3.58 7.10
C PRO A 162 -36.74 2.92 6.71
N LYS A 163 -37.83 3.20 7.43
CA LYS A 163 -39.19 2.74 7.07
C LYS A 163 -39.85 3.63 5.99
N GLU A 164 -39.24 4.76 5.66
CA GLU A 164 -39.91 5.88 4.96
C GLU A 164 -39.35 6.20 3.56
N GLY A 165 -38.54 5.33 2.97
CA GLY A 165 -37.96 5.48 1.63
C GLY A 165 -36.53 6.06 1.61
N ARG A 166 -35.99 6.29 0.39
CA ARG A 166 -34.57 6.65 0.16
C ARG A 166 -34.15 7.87 1.01
N PRO A 167 -32.97 7.87 1.65
CA PRO A 167 -32.39 9.10 2.22
C PRO A 167 -32.26 10.24 1.19
N GLY A 168 -32.10 9.93 -0.11
CA GLY A 168 -32.13 10.92 -1.19
C GLY A 168 -33.54 11.38 -1.63
N ALA A 169 -34.61 10.65 -1.28
CA ALA A 169 -35.98 11.08 -1.55
C ALA A 169 -36.44 12.18 -0.58
N PHE A 170 -35.74 12.35 0.55
CA PHE A 170 -35.91 13.52 1.43
C PHE A 170 -35.75 14.82 0.65
N TRP A 171 -34.60 14.99 -0.03
CA TRP A 171 -34.36 16.17 -0.86
C TRP A 171 -35.36 16.28 -2.00
N ALA A 172 -35.69 15.19 -2.70
CA ALA A 172 -36.69 15.25 -3.79
C ALA A 172 -38.06 15.75 -3.30
N LYS A 173 -38.49 15.38 -2.08
CA LYS A 173 -39.74 15.87 -1.50
C LYS A 173 -39.63 17.32 -1.02
N VAL A 174 -38.52 17.70 -0.39
CA VAL A 174 -38.27 19.07 0.06
C VAL A 174 -38.19 20.05 -1.12
N ILE A 175 -37.48 19.69 -2.19
CA ILE A 175 -37.29 20.50 -3.40
C ILE A 175 -38.62 20.74 -4.15
N ASN A 176 -39.52 19.76 -4.12
CA ASN A 176 -40.79 19.83 -4.83
C ASN A 176 -41.90 20.49 -4.00
N GLU A 177 -41.59 20.98 -2.79
CA GLU A 177 -42.54 21.71 -1.97
C GLU A 177 -42.79 23.10 -2.57
N PRO A 178 -44.03 23.46 -2.94
CA PRO A 178 -44.33 24.71 -3.66
C PRO A 178 -43.97 25.97 -2.87
N ASN A 179 -43.97 25.90 -1.54
CA ASN A 179 -43.57 27.01 -0.66
C ASN A 179 -42.04 27.28 -0.68
N LEU A 180 -41.25 26.32 -1.17
CA LEU A 180 -39.80 26.44 -1.28
C LEU A 180 -39.37 27.19 -2.54
N SER A 181 -40.05 27.04 -3.68
CA SER A 181 -39.71 27.75 -4.93
C SER A 181 -40.40 29.10 -5.08
N SER A 182 -41.52 29.34 -4.37
CA SER A 182 -42.35 30.55 -4.53
C SER A 182 -41.75 31.86 -4.03
N PHE A 183 -40.66 31.81 -3.26
CA PHE A 183 -39.99 33.00 -2.72
C PHE A 183 -38.48 32.92 -2.94
N PRO A 184 -37.86 33.89 -3.64
CA PRO A 184 -36.41 33.98 -3.75
C PRO A 184 -35.77 34.41 -2.43
N GLY A 185 -34.52 34.00 -2.21
CA GLY A 185 -33.70 34.32 -1.04
C GLY A 185 -33.55 33.19 -0.02
N THR A 186 -32.94 33.54 1.12
CA THR A 186 -32.48 32.59 2.14
C THR A 186 -33.61 32.11 3.06
N LYS A 187 -33.68 30.80 3.29
CA LYS A 187 -34.67 30.11 4.11
C LYS A 187 -33.98 29.21 5.11
N LEU A 188 -34.45 29.25 6.36
CA LEU A 188 -34.05 28.35 7.42
C LEU A 188 -35.25 27.45 7.77
N ILE A 189 -35.08 26.14 7.59
CA ILE A 189 -36.17 25.17 7.76
C ILE A 189 -35.84 24.26 8.94
N ARG A 190 -36.63 24.30 10.00
CA ARG A 190 -36.50 23.37 11.12
C ARG A 190 -37.18 22.04 10.77
N LEU A 191 -36.46 20.93 10.97
CA LEU A 191 -36.97 19.59 10.72
C LEU A 191 -37.60 19.02 11.99
N GLU A 192 -38.91 18.80 11.96
CA GLU A 192 -39.66 18.21 13.07
C GLU A 192 -40.12 16.78 12.71
N ASN A 193 -39.98 15.85 13.65
CA ASN A 193 -40.34 14.43 13.48
C ASN A 193 -39.54 13.65 12.41
N PHE A 194 -38.36 14.12 12.00
CA PHE A 194 -37.47 13.38 11.11
C PHE A 194 -36.48 12.50 11.88
N ARG A 195 -36.67 11.17 11.84
CA ARG A 195 -35.84 10.19 12.59
C ARG A 195 -34.33 10.23 12.24
N PHE A 196 -33.98 10.54 10.99
CA PHE A 196 -32.59 10.59 10.51
C PHE A 196 -31.92 11.97 10.67
N PHE A 197 -32.70 12.99 11.03
CA PHE A 197 -32.26 14.37 11.17
C PHE A 197 -32.90 15.01 12.42
N PRO A 198 -32.74 14.42 13.62
CA PRO A 198 -33.37 14.95 14.81
C PRO A 198 -32.72 16.30 15.18
N GLN A 199 -33.53 17.33 15.42
CA GLN A 199 -33.07 18.69 15.79
C GLN A 199 -32.15 19.36 14.75
N ARG A 200 -32.22 18.94 13.47
CA ARG A 200 -31.46 19.57 12.37
C ARG A 200 -32.26 20.68 11.70
N ARG A 201 -31.53 21.59 11.07
CA ARG A 201 -32.08 22.67 10.26
C ARG A 201 -31.63 22.50 8.81
N LEU A 202 -32.42 22.91 7.84
CA LEU A 202 -31.98 23.05 6.45
C LEU A 202 -31.77 24.52 6.16
N LEU A 203 -30.63 24.82 5.55
CA LEU A 203 -30.35 26.14 5.01
C LEU A 203 -30.47 26.06 3.49
N VAL A 204 -31.37 26.86 2.91
CA VAL A 204 -31.65 26.86 1.47
C VAL A 204 -31.67 28.31 0.96
N SER A 205 -31.02 28.58 -0.17
CA SER A 205 -31.18 29.82 -0.94
C SER A 205 -31.68 29.49 -2.32
N VAL A 206 -32.66 30.28 -2.77
CA VAL A 206 -33.32 30.11 -4.06
C VAL A 206 -33.13 31.38 -4.87
N ALA A 207 -32.54 31.26 -6.05
CA ALA A 207 -32.54 32.31 -7.07
C ALA A 207 -33.49 31.89 -8.20
N LEU A 208 -34.32 32.83 -8.64
CA LEU A 208 -35.32 32.63 -9.68
C LEU A 208 -35.20 33.78 -10.67
N ARG A 209 -34.91 33.47 -11.94
CA ARG A 209 -35.00 34.44 -13.04
C ARG A 209 -36.21 34.15 -13.90
N SER A 210 -37.05 35.16 -14.06
CA SER A 210 -38.23 35.11 -14.92
C SER A 210 -37.83 35.17 -16.40
N LYS A 211 -38.74 34.75 -17.29
CA LYS A 211 -38.53 34.79 -18.75
C LYS A 211 -38.17 36.18 -19.30
N THR A 212 -38.54 37.24 -18.58
CA THR A 212 -38.23 38.65 -18.93
C THR A 212 -36.82 39.09 -18.52
N GLU A 213 -36.17 38.37 -17.61
CA GLU A 213 -34.84 38.69 -17.08
C GLU A 213 -33.72 37.84 -17.72
N ILE A 214 -34.11 36.87 -18.55
CA ILE A 214 -33.19 36.00 -19.29
C ILE A 214 -32.89 36.64 -20.64
N ASP A 215 -31.61 36.92 -20.90
CA ASP A 215 -31.16 37.39 -22.22
C ASP A 215 -31.38 36.28 -23.27
N ALA A 216 -31.99 36.65 -24.40
CA ALA A 216 -32.36 35.72 -25.47
C ALA A 216 -31.14 35.07 -26.16
N ASN A 217 -29.95 35.64 -26.00
CA ASN A 217 -28.69 35.14 -26.58
C ASN A 217 -27.78 34.39 -25.58
N ALA A 218 -28.13 34.33 -24.30
CA ALA A 218 -27.30 33.68 -23.28
C ALA A 218 -27.41 32.15 -23.35
N SER A 219 -26.28 31.47 -23.19
CA SER A 219 -26.25 30.02 -23.06
C SER A 219 -26.83 29.56 -21.72
N GLU A 220 -27.35 28.33 -21.65
CA GLU A 220 -27.88 27.76 -20.40
C GLU A 220 -26.83 27.75 -19.27
N ALA A 221 -25.55 27.61 -19.62
CA ALA A 221 -24.44 27.67 -18.68
C ALA A 221 -24.26 29.07 -18.07
N GLU A 222 -24.34 30.13 -18.88
CA GLU A 222 -24.24 31.52 -18.41
C GLU A 222 -25.41 31.88 -17.51
N ILE A 223 -26.65 31.54 -17.90
CA ILE A 223 -27.86 31.77 -17.08
C ILE A 223 -27.76 31.05 -15.73
N ARG A 224 -27.24 29.82 -15.73
CA ARG A 224 -27.02 29.05 -14.50
C ARG A 224 -25.98 29.69 -13.60
N ASP A 225 -24.84 30.10 -14.16
CA ASP A 225 -23.72 30.66 -13.38
C ASP A 225 -24.11 32.02 -12.77
N ASP A 226 -24.89 32.82 -13.50
CA ASP A 226 -25.52 34.05 -13.03
C ASP A 226 -26.49 33.83 -11.86
N CYS A 227 -27.44 32.90 -12.01
CA CYS A 227 -28.38 32.55 -10.93
C CYS A 227 -27.65 31.98 -9.70
N LEU A 228 -26.53 31.29 -9.92
CA LEU A 228 -25.70 30.74 -8.86
C LEU A 228 -24.91 31.82 -8.12
N ALA A 229 -24.42 32.85 -8.83
CA ALA A 229 -23.81 34.04 -8.22
C ALA A 229 -24.83 34.81 -7.37
N GLU A 230 -26.06 34.98 -7.88
CA GLU A 230 -27.16 35.64 -7.17
C GLU A 230 -27.54 34.88 -5.89
N ALA A 231 -27.75 33.56 -5.97
CA ALA A 231 -28.09 32.73 -4.82
C ALA A 231 -27.02 32.76 -3.71
N ARG A 232 -25.74 32.94 -4.07
CA ARG A 232 -24.62 33.11 -3.14
C ARG A 232 -24.57 34.51 -2.52
N GLN A 233 -24.88 35.55 -3.29
CA GLN A 233 -24.91 36.93 -2.79
C GLN A 233 -26.02 37.14 -1.76
N THR A 234 -27.18 36.50 -1.91
CA THR A 234 -28.31 36.63 -0.96
C THR A 234 -28.01 36.08 0.44
N PHE A 235 -26.97 35.27 0.59
CA PHE A 235 -26.46 34.79 1.87
C PHE A 235 -25.43 35.72 2.51
N ALA A 236 -24.79 36.60 1.71
CA ALA A 236 -23.69 37.46 2.15
C ALA A 236 -24.16 38.85 2.61
N SER A 237 -25.35 39.29 2.22
CA SER A 237 -25.92 40.57 2.65
C SER A 237 -26.41 40.52 4.10
N GLU A 238 -25.84 41.37 4.98
CA GLU A 238 -26.28 41.53 6.38
C GLU A 238 -27.76 41.95 6.51
N ASP A 239 -28.36 42.49 5.43
CA ASP A 239 -29.74 43.00 5.40
C ASP A 239 -30.82 41.94 5.11
N SER A 240 -30.47 40.70 4.73
CA SER A 240 -31.43 39.65 4.37
C SER A 240 -31.58 38.59 5.48
N LEU A 241 -32.35 38.92 6.53
CA LEU A 241 -32.70 37.93 7.55
C LEU A 241 -33.38 36.70 6.88
N PRO A 242 -32.91 35.47 7.16
CA PRO A 242 -33.51 34.27 6.58
C PRO A 242 -34.97 34.15 7.01
N ARG A 243 -35.84 33.64 6.13
CA ARG A 243 -37.22 33.33 6.51
C ARG A 243 -37.28 31.97 7.21
N GLY A 244 -37.92 31.93 8.38
CA GLY A 244 -38.12 30.73 9.17
C GLY A 244 -39.29 29.88 8.67
N PHE A 245 -39.06 28.58 8.49
CA PHE A 245 -40.08 27.59 8.15
C PHE A 245 -39.95 26.39 9.09
N SER A 246 -41.07 25.79 9.47
CA SER A 246 -41.09 24.47 10.11
C SER A 246 -41.59 23.45 9.11
N LEU A 247 -40.77 22.43 8.86
CA LEU A 247 -41.19 21.26 8.11
C LEU A 247 -41.55 20.17 9.11
N SER A 248 -42.85 20.00 9.33
CA SER A 248 -43.38 18.93 10.17
C SER A 248 -43.89 17.80 9.28
N ARG A 249 -43.87 16.59 9.84
CA ARG A 249 -44.39 15.41 9.16
C ARG A 249 -45.37 14.68 10.05
N ASP A 250 -46.61 14.57 9.58
CA ASP A 250 -47.66 13.76 10.20
C ASP A 250 -48.02 12.61 9.23
N GLY A 251 -47.43 11.44 9.47
CA GLY A 251 -47.60 10.26 8.60
C GLY A 251 -46.92 10.38 7.21
N ARG A 252 -47.72 10.36 6.13
CA ARG A 252 -47.22 10.36 4.73
C ARG A 252 -47.13 11.75 4.10
N GLU A 253 -47.81 12.74 4.68
CA GLU A 253 -47.87 14.11 4.19
C GLU A 253 -46.81 14.97 4.91
N MET A 254 -46.13 15.82 4.15
CA MET A 254 -45.25 16.86 4.71
C MET A 254 -46.01 18.17 4.63
N ALA A 255 -46.03 18.91 5.73
CA ALA A 255 -46.59 20.26 5.76
C ALA A 255 -45.44 21.23 6.06
N MET A 256 -45.25 22.21 5.18
CA MET A 256 -44.37 23.33 5.44
C MET A 256 -45.20 24.51 5.94
N GLU A 257 -45.05 24.83 7.22
CA GLU A 257 -45.69 25.98 7.83
C GLU A 257 -44.67 27.13 7.94
N ALA A 258 -45.08 28.33 7.51
CA ALA A 258 -44.30 29.54 7.72
C ALA A 258 -44.46 29.95 9.19
N ASN A 259 -43.41 29.80 9.99
CA ASN A 259 -43.42 30.12 11.40
C ASN A 259 -42.34 31.17 11.71
N ALA A 260 -42.78 32.36 12.13
CA ALA A 260 -41.89 33.45 12.55
C ALA A 260 -41.08 33.09 13.82
N SER A 261 -41.56 32.13 14.63
CA SER A 261 -40.90 31.60 15.83
C SER A 261 -39.68 30.70 15.55
N VAL A 262 -39.36 30.41 14.28
CA VAL A 262 -38.16 29.63 13.89
C VAL A 262 -36.90 30.51 13.87
N LEU A 263 -37.05 31.83 13.98
CA LEU A 263 -35.96 32.82 14.01
C LEU A 263 -35.64 33.25 15.45
N ASP A 264 -35.23 32.31 16.31
CA ASP A 264 -34.69 32.68 17.62
C ASP A 264 -33.29 33.31 17.45
N ALA A 265 -32.96 34.34 18.23
CA ALA A 265 -31.65 35.01 18.17
C ALA A 265 -30.48 34.03 18.39
N ALA A 266 -30.70 32.94 19.12
CA ALA A 266 -29.75 31.86 19.33
C ALA A 266 -29.51 31.01 18.07
N ASP A 267 -30.54 30.80 17.24
CA ASP A 267 -30.43 30.04 15.99
C ASP A 267 -29.61 30.80 14.95
N LEU A 268 -29.84 32.12 14.83
CA LEU A 268 -29.09 33.03 13.97
C LEU A 268 -27.62 33.21 14.44
N ALA A 269 -27.38 33.30 15.74
CA ALA A 269 -26.04 33.43 16.30
C ALA A 269 -25.19 32.15 16.19
N SER A 270 -25.82 30.99 16.01
CA SER A 270 -25.12 29.70 15.84
C SER A 270 -24.57 29.47 14.43
N LEU A 271 -25.04 30.22 13.42
CA LEU A 271 -24.69 30.00 12.02
C LEU A 271 -23.35 30.67 11.64
N ASP A 272 -22.37 29.88 11.22
CA ASP A 272 -21.10 30.36 10.66
C ASP A 272 -21.25 30.62 9.15
N TYR A 273 -21.79 31.79 8.78
CA TYR A 273 -22.10 32.15 7.40
C TYR A 273 -20.90 32.06 6.42
N PRO A 274 -19.69 32.55 6.74
CA PRO A 274 -18.56 32.54 5.81
C PRO A 274 -18.09 31.14 5.41
N SER A 275 -17.98 30.20 6.35
CA SER A 275 -17.53 28.82 6.05
C SER A 275 -18.61 27.99 5.36
N THR A 276 -19.88 28.21 5.75
CA THR A 276 -21.06 27.52 5.22
C THR A 276 -21.29 27.84 3.74
N LEU A 277 -21.14 29.11 3.35
CA LEU A 277 -21.37 29.60 1.98
C LEU A 277 -20.52 28.92 0.90
N SER A 278 -19.24 28.68 1.19
CA SER A 278 -18.30 28.04 0.25
C SER A 278 -18.60 26.55 0.01
N ARG A 279 -19.32 25.91 0.93
CA ARG A 279 -19.56 24.46 0.95
C ARG A 279 -20.99 24.04 0.58
N LEU A 280 -21.91 25.00 0.39
CA LEU A 280 -23.28 24.71 -0.03
C LEU A 280 -23.31 24.15 -1.47
N GLY A 281 -23.89 22.97 -1.61
CA GLY A 281 -24.03 22.30 -2.90
C GLY A 281 -25.26 22.78 -3.67
N ILE A 282 -25.22 22.61 -5.00
CA ILE A 282 -26.39 22.79 -5.86
C ILE A 282 -27.34 21.62 -5.61
N ILE A 283 -28.55 21.92 -5.14
CA ILE A 283 -29.61 20.94 -4.90
C ILE A 283 -30.48 20.77 -6.15
N LYS A 284 -30.82 21.88 -6.82
CA LYS A 284 -31.63 21.92 -8.05
C LYS A 284 -31.11 23.02 -8.97
N SER A 285 -31.05 22.74 -10.27
CA SER A 285 -30.81 23.75 -11.31
C SER A 285 -31.55 23.34 -12.57
N GLY A 286 -32.32 24.24 -13.15
CA GLY A 286 -32.98 23.97 -14.43
C GLY A 286 -34.09 24.96 -14.79
N PRO A 287 -34.68 24.80 -15.98
CA PRO A 287 -35.79 25.63 -16.43
C PRO A 287 -37.07 25.32 -15.63
N THR A 288 -37.79 26.38 -15.30
CA THR A 288 -39.11 26.31 -14.65
C THR A 288 -40.21 26.09 -15.69
N PRO A 289 -41.39 25.55 -15.30
CA PRO A 289 -42.53 25.34 -16.20
C PRO A 289 -42.99 26.63 -16.91
N ASP A 290 -42.77 27.78 -16.28
CA ASP A 290 -43.17 29.11 -16.78
C ASP A 290 -42.13 29.73 -17.74
N GLY A 291 -41.06 29.00 -18.07
CA GLY A 291 -40.02 29.45 -18.99
C GLY A 291 -38.95 30.36 -18.38
N GLY A 292 -38.87 30.43 -17.05
CA GLY A 292 -37.74 31.01 -16.31
C GLY A 292 -36.67 29.97 -15.95
N TYR A 293 -35.65 30.35 -15.17
CA TYR A 293 -34.59 29.45 -14.69
C TYR A 293 -34.49 29.54 -13.16
N GLU A 294 -34.40 28.40 -12.47
CA GLU A 294 -34.23 28.34 -11.01
C GLU A 294 -32.94 27.64 -10.62
N VAL A 295 -32.26 28.19 -9.61
CA VAL A 295 -31.12 27.55 -8.94
C VAL A 295 -31.38 27.55 -7.44
N MET A 296 -31.28 26.36 -6.83
CA MET A 296 -31.40 26.16 -5.39
C MET A 296 -30.07 25.67 -4.83
N LEU A 297 -29.51 26.44 -3.90
CA LEU A 297 -28.37 26.05 -3.08
C LEU A 297 -28.89 25.62 -1.72
N GLY A 298 -28.32 24.58 -1.13
CA GLY A 298 -28.66 24.28 0.26
C GLY A 298 -27.88 23.14 0.87
N GLY A 299 -28.09 22.96 2.17
CA GLY A 299 -27.47 21.92 2.95
C GLY A 299 -28.10 21.77 4.33
N VAL A 300 -27.68 20.72 5.04
CA VAL A 300 -28.17 20.41 6.38
C VAL A 300 -27.24 21.07 7.39
N VAL A 301 -27.81 21.77 8.35
CA VAL A 301 -27.09 22.42 9.45
C VAL A 301 -27.37 21.66 10.73
N GLY A 302 -26.29 21.33 11.43
CA GLY A 302 -26.32 20.64 12.71
C GLY A 302 -26.89 21.50 13.84
N PRO A 303 -27.12 20.91 15.02
CA PRO A 303 -27.54 21.65 16.21
C PRO A 303 -26.48 22.66 16.69
N ASP A 304 -25.21 22.42 16.35
CA ASP A 304 -24.05 23.28 16.61
C ASP A 304 -23.88 24.42 15.59
N GLY A 305 -24.74 24.48 14.57
CA GLY A 305 -24.74 25.54 13.55
C GLY A 305 -23.71 25.37 12.43
N LYS A 306 -23.00 24.24 12.41
CA LYS A 306 -22.08 23.87 11.31
C LYS A 306 -22.82 23.14 10.20
N LEU A 307 -22.35 23.31 8.97
CA LEU A 307 -22.84 22.54 7.81
C LEU A 307 -22.43 21.07 7.94
N GLU A 308 -23.41 20.17 7.98
CA GLU A 308 -23.19 18.73 7.97
C GLU A 308 -23.11 18.23 6.51
N GLU A 309 -21.95 17.70 6.12
CA GLU A 309 -21.80 17.02 4.83
C GLU A 309 -22.33 15.58 4.95
N HIS A 310 -23.33 15.24 4.14
CA HIS A 310 -23.90 13.90 4.12
C HIS A 310 -23.46 13.12 2.90
N GLY A 311 -22.84 11.97 3.11
CA GLY A 311 -22.47 11.06 2.04
C GLY A 311 -23.69 10.38 1.40
N ARG A 312 -23.53 9.94 0.15
CA ARG A 312 -24.58 9.16 -0.54
C ARG A 312 -24.73 7.77 0.09
N TRP A 313 -25.93 7.48 0.57
CA TRP A 313 -26.30 6.16 1.06
C TRP A 313 -26.49 5.16 -0.09
N LEU A 314 -26.39 3.87 0.23
CA LEU A 314 -26.80 2.81 -0.71
C LEU A 314 -28.25 3.03 -1.15
N PRO A 315 -28.59 2.71 -2.42
CA PRO A 315 -29.98 2.73 -2.86
C PRO A 315 -30.87 1.89 -1.94
N TYR A 316 -32.08 2.37 -1.64
CA TYR A 316 -33.00 1.70 -0.71
C TYR A 316 -33.21 0.19 -0.98
N PRO A 317 -33.37 -0.27 -2.24
CA PRO A 317 -33.50 -1.70 -2.53
C PRO A 317 -32.26 -2.53 -2.19
N MET A 318 -31.09 -1.91 -2.03
CA MET A 318 -29.85 -2.56 -1.61
C MET A 318 -29.62 -2.39 -0.11
N LEU A 319 -29.92 -1.20 0.42
CA LEU A 319 -29.68 -0.84 1.82
C LEU A 319 -30.50 -1.71 2.77
N VAL A 320 -31.82 -1.84 2.56
CA VAL A 320 -32.69 -2.59 3.47
C VAL A 320 -32.25 -4.05 3.57
N PRO A 321 -32.02 -4.79 2.46
CA PRO A 321 -31.40 -6.11 2.51
C PRO A 321 -30.10 -6.17 3.28
N MET A 322 -29.19 -5.22 3.07
CA MET A 322 -27.90 -5.21 3.75
C MET A 322 -28.07 -5.00 5.26
N MET A 323 -28.96 -4.10 5.70
CA MET A 323 -29.21 -3.85 7.13
C MET A 323 -29.83 -5.06 7.81
N VAL A 324 -30.86 -5.66 7.19
CA VAL A 324 -31.53 -6.87 7.72
C VAL A 324 -30.57 -8.07 7.70
N GLY A 325 -29.80 -8.24 6.63
CA GLY A 325 -28.79 -9.30 6.50
C GLY A 325 -27.66 -9.16 7.53
N THR A 326 -27.22 -7.92 7.80
CA THR A 326 -26.22 -7.65 8.85
C THR A 326 -26.78 -7.95 10.24
N ALA A 327 -28.04 -7.58 10.51
CA ALA A 327 -28.72 -7.90 11.77
C ALA A 327 -28.80 -9.43 11.99
N MET A 328 -29.18 -10.18 10.96
CA MET A 328 -29.16 -11.64 10.97
C MET A 328 -27.74 -12.21 11.20
N ALA A 329 -26.74 -11.66 10.52
CA ALA A 329 -25.35 -12.10 10.65
C ALA A 329 -24.79 -11.86 12.07
N ILE A 330 -25.22 -10.79 12.75
CA ILE A 330 -24.86 -10.54 14.17
C ILE A 330 -25.61 -11.50 15.09
N GLU A 331 -26.88 -11.79 14.84
CA GLU A 331 -27.67 -12.76 15.62
C GLU A 331 -27.09 -14.18 15.55
N LYS A 332 -26.43 -14.53 14.42
CA LYS A 332 -25.82 -15.84 14.18
C LYS A 332 -24.31 -15.87 14.39
N ASP A 333 -23.73 -14.85 15.01
CA ASP A 333 -22.28 -14.78 15.31
C ASP A 333 -21.37 -14.93 14.07
N TYR A 334 -21.83 -14.45 12.90
CA TYR A 334 -21.03 -14.36 11.67
C TYR A 334 -20.10 -13.13 11.66
N PHE A 335 -20.35 -12.18 12.55
CA PHE A 335 -19.42 -11.10 12.87
C PHE A 335 -18.75 -11.38 14.21
N SER A 336 -17.52 -10.87 14.39
CA SER A 336 -16.89 -10.87 15.71
C SER A 336 -17.74 -10.06 16.70
N SER A 337 -17.68 -10.45 17.98
CA SER A 337 -18.47 -9.82 19.04
C SER A 337 -18.18 -8.31 19.19
N THR A 338 -16.93 -7.92 18.92
CA THR A 338 -16.47 -6.53 18.88
C THR A 338 -17.15 -5.73 17.77
N VAL A 339 -17.14 -6.25 16.55
CA VAL A 339 -17.81 -5.63 15.39
C VAL A 339 -19.32 -5.54 15.63
N GLY A 340 -19.95 -6.61 16.14
CA GLY A 340 -21.37 -6.60 16.47
C GLY A 340 -21.75 -5.55 17.51
N TYR A 341 -20.92 -5.37 18.55
CA TYR A 341 -21.09 -4.34 19.56
C TYR A 341 -20.92 -2.93 19.00
N GLU A 342 -19.87 -2.69 18.21
CA GLU A 342 -19.62 -1.39 17.58
C GLU A 342 -20.76 -0.99 16.63
N LEU A 343 -21.25 -1.92 15.82
CA LEU A 343 -22.39 -1.67 14.93
C LEU A 343 -23.65 -1.33 15.72
N GLY A 344 -23.92 -2.05 16.81
CA GLY A 344 -25.03 -1.72 17.72
C GLY A 344 -24.92 -0.32 18.31
N LYS A 345 -23.72 0.06 18.81
CA LYS A 345 -23.43 1.39 19.35
C LYS A 345 -23.57 2.48 18.29
N LEU A 346 -23.07 2.26 17.08
CA LEU A 346 -23.22 3.20 15.96
C LEU A 346 -24.70 3.35 15.58
N SER A 347 -25.49 2.27 15.59
CA SER A 347 -26.93 2.33 15.30
C SER A 347 -27.70 3.11 16.37
N GLN A 348 -27.35 2.94 17.65
CA GLN A 348 -27.91 3.77 18.72
C GLN A 348 -27.50 5.24 18.57
N GLY A 349 -26.23 5.50 18.23
CA GLY A 349 -25.72 6.85 17.95
C GLY A 349 -26.45 7.49 16.77
N LEU A 350 -26.76 6.74 15.72
CA LEU A 350 -27.56 7.22 14.59
C LEU A 350 -28.99 7.58 15.04
N LEU A 351 -29.63 6.76 15.88
CA LEU A 351 -30.96 7.05 16.43
C LEU A 351 -30.96 8.28 17.36
N ALA A 352 -29.86 8.53 18.06
CA ALA A 352 -29.64 9.75 18.85
C ALA A 352 -29.27 10.97 17.98
N GLY A 353 -29.09 10.80 16.67
CA GLY A 353 -28.68 11.86 15.77
C GLY A 353 -27.21 12.25 15.90
N ASN A 354 -26.29 11.30 16.00
CA ASN A 354 -24.86 11.55 15.88
C ASN A 354 -24.44 11.42 14.40
N LEU A 355 -23.89 12.51 13.83
CA LEU A 355 -23.43 12.55 12.43
C LEU A 355 -22.26 11.59 12.17
N GLU A 356 -21.28 11.53 13.06
CA GLU A 356 -20.12 10.67 12.91
C GLU A 356 -20.54 9.19 12.87
N ALA A 357 -21.47 8.82 13.75
CA ALA A 357 -22.03 7.47 13.78
C ALA A 357 -22.78 7.14 12.49
N LYS A 358 -23.55 8.10 11.95
CA LYS A 358 -24.26 7.99 10.67
C LYS A 358 -23.30 7.74 9.50
N GLU A 359 -22.23 8.52 9.39
CA GLU A 359 -21.27 8.39 8.30
C GLU A 359 -20.44 7.10 8.39
N LYS A 360 -20.04 6.69 9.59
CA LYS A 360 -19.36 5.40 9.81
C LYS A 360 -20.26 4.21 9.44
N LEU A 361 -21.55 4.24 9.82
CA LEU A 361 -22.52 3.20 9.41
C LEU A 361 -22.73 3.19 7.89
N ARG A 362 -22.86 4.36 7.27
CA ARG A 362 -22.98 4.48 5.82
C ARG A 362 -21.79 3.83 5.12
N ALA A 363 -20.58 4.18 5.54
CA ALA A 363 -19.35 3.59 5.00
C ALA A 363 -19.35 2.07 5.20
N PHE A 364 -19.76 1.58 6.38
CA PHE A 364 -19.82 0.16 6.68
C PHE A 364 -20.74 -0.58 5.72
N TYR A 365 -21.96 -0.09 5.49
CA TYR A 365 -22.88 -0.78 4.58
C TYR A 365 -22.37 -0.81 3.14
N TRP A 366 -21.66 0.22 2.69
CA TRP A 366 -20.97 0.19 1.40
C TRP A 366 -19.89 -0.89 1.35
N ALA A 367 -19.03 -0.98 2.37
CA ALA A 367 -18.00 -2.00 2.49
C ALA A 367 -18.61 -3.41 2.55
N ALA A 368 -19.59 -3.63 3.43
CA ALA A 368 -20.30 -4.90 3.57
C ALA A 368 -21.01 -5.30 2.27
N HIS A 369 -21.60 -4.36 1.53
CA HIS A 369 -22.22 -4.64 0.24
C HIS A 369 -21.19 -5.07 -0.82
N GLN A 370 -20.00 -4.47 -0.84
CA GLN A 370 -18.92 -4.87 -1.74
C GLN A 370 -18.48 -6.31 -1.46
N LEU A 371 -18.28 -6.66 -0.19
CA LEU A 371 -17.97 -8.03 0.23
C LEU A 371 -19.10 -8.99 -0.17
N ALA A 372 -20.34 -8.66 0.18
CA ALA A 372 -21.51 -9.51 -0.06
C ALA A 372 -21.80 -9.75 -1.55
N ARG A 373 -21.31 -8.89 -2.45
CA ARG A 373 -21.44 -9.09 -3.90
C ARG A 373 -20.40 -10.04 -4.48
N LYS A 374 -19.27 -10.23 -3.79
CA LYS A 374 -18.11 -10.99 -4.27
C LYS A 374 -17.93 -12.32 -3.55
N LEU A 375 -18.47 -12.44 -2.34
CA LEU A 375 -18.38 -13.62 -1.49
C LEU A 375 -19.75 -14.25 -1.28
N ASN A 376 -19.78 -15.57 -1.13
CA ASN A 376 -20.97 -16.32 -0.69
C ASN A 376 -21.21 -16.11 0.81
N LEU A 377 -22.37 -16.55 1.34
CA LEU A 377 -22.75 -16.30 2.73
C LEU A 377 -21.69 -16.81 3.73
N ILE A 378 -21.30 -18.08 3.62
CA ILE A 378 -20.31 -18.68 4.54
C ILE A 378 -18.90 -18.12 4.32
N GLN A 379 -18.52 -17.81 3.07
CA GLN A 379 -17.23 -17.16 2.79
C GLN A 379 -17.15 -15.80 3.50
N MET A 380 -18.22 -15.00 3.40
CA MET A 380 -18.31 -13.71 4.08
C MET A 380 -18.26 -13.91 5.60
N ALA A 381 -19.07 -14.83 6.15
CA ALA A 381 -19.15 -15.11 7.58
C ALA A 381 -17.79 -15.50 8.18
N GLU A 382 -17.07 -16.44 7.56
CA GLU A 382 -15.78 -16.90 8.07
C GLU A 382 -14.74 -15.77 8.14
N VAL A 383 -14.69 -14.91 7.11
CA VAL A 383 -13.71 -13.82 7.10
C VAL A 383 -14.13 -12.69 8.04
N THR A 384 -15.41 -12.31 8.07
CA THR A 384 -15.88 -11.23 8.96
C THR A 384 -15.81 -11.61 10.43
N LYS A 385 -15.91 -12.91 10.76
CA LYS A 385 -15.71 -13.43 12.11
C LYS A 385 -14.24 -13.38 12.55
N ARG A 386 -13.30 -13.46 11.61
CA ARG A 386 -11.85 -13.34 11.86
C ARG A 386 -11.37 -11.90 11.94
N CYS A 387 -12.18 -10.92 11.52
CA CYS A 387 -11.86 -9.50 11.67
C CYS A 387 -11.94 -9.08 13.15
N PRO A 388 -10.87 -8.53 13.73
CA PRO A 388 -10.85 -8.13 15.15
C PRO A 388 -11.72 -6.90 15.43
N ASP A 389 -11.84 -6.00 14.46
CA ASP A 389 -12.51 -4.71 14.59
C ASP A 389 -13.22 -4.29 13.29
N LEU A 390 -13.99 -3.20 13.37
CA LEU A 390 -14.70 -2.64 12.22
C LEU A 390 -13.72 -2.14 11.14
N LYS A 391 -12.54 -1.65 11.56
CA LYS A 391 -11.46 -1.24 10.65
C LYS A 391 -11.00 -2.40 9.77
N GLY A 392 -10.84 -3.59 10.32
CA GLY A 392 -10.48 -4.77 9.54
C GLY A 392 -11.47 -5.09 8.42
N VAL A 393 -12.77 -4.87 8.64
CA VAL A 393 -13.80 -5.03 7.60
C VAL A 393 -13.65 -3.97 6.49
N PHE A 394 -13.35 -2.72 6.87
CA PHE A 394 -13.06 -1.64 5.91
C PHE A 394 -11.80 -1.92 5.10
N ASP A 395 -10.75 -2.40 5.75
CA ASP A 395 -9.46 -2.67 5.12
C ASP A 395 -9.57 -3.82 4.12
N LEU A 396 -10.30 -4.89 4.48
CA LEU A 396 -10.63 -5.98 3.57
C LEU A 396 -11.44 -5.53 2.35
N ALA A 397 -12.49 -4.73 2.57
CA ALA A 397 -13.27 -4.17 1.47
C ALA A 397 -12.42 -3.28 0.57
N THR A 398 -11.48 -2.53 1.15
CA THR A 398 -10.52 -1.71 0.41
C THR A 398 -9.59 -2.57 -0.44
N LEU A 399 -9.06 -3.68 0.09
CA LEU A 399 -8.24 -4.62 -0.69
C LEU A 399 -8.99 -5.16 -1.91
N ILE A 400 -10.21 -5.65 -1.71
CA ILE A 400 -11.05 -6.18 -2.79
C ILE A 400 -11.41 -5.08 -3.80
N ARG A 401 -11.66 -3.85 -3.34
CA ARG A 401 -11.92 -2.69 -4.20
C ARG A 401 -10.71 -2.36 -5.07
N MET A 402 -9.51 -2.34 -4.49
CA MET A 402 -8.26 -2.07 -5.21
C MET A 402 -8.04 -3.13 -6.30
N ARG A 403 -8.24 -4.42 -5.99
CA ARG A 403 -8.06 -5.50 -6.98
C ARG A 403 -9.19 -5.59 -8.01
N ASN A 404 -10.40 -5.11 -7.70
CA ASN A 404 -11.51 -5.08 -8.66
C ASN A 404 -11.43 -3.90 -9.65
N ARG A 405 -10.48 -2.96 -9.48
CA ARG A 405 -10.34 -1.78 -10.34
C ARG A 405 -10.05 -2.13 -11.81
N PRO A 406 -9.05 -2.97 -12.17
CA PRO A 406 -8.79 -3.33 -13.56
C PRO A 406 -10.02 -3.93 -14.25
N LEU A 407 -10.74 -4.81 -13.55
CA LEU A 407 -11.98 -5.39 -14.06
C LEU A 407 -13.06 -4.34 -14.33
N SER A 408 -13.15 -3.32 -13.47
CA SER A 408 -14.11 -2.22 -13.61
C SER A 408 -13.74 -1.29 -14.77
N GLU A 409 -12.44 -1.07 -15.01
CA GLU A 409 -11.93 -0.29 -16.13
C GLU A 409 -12.23 -0.97 -17.47
N VAL A 410 -11.95 -2.27 -17.60
CA VAL A 410 -12.31 -3.05 -18.80
C VAL A 410 -13.81 -3.07 -19.03
N ALA A 411 -14.63 -3.22 -17.97
CA ALA A 411 -16.08 -3.12 -18.08
C ALA A 411 -16.56 -1.74 -18.54
N GLY A 412 -15.86 -0.67 -18.11
CA GLY A 412 -16.06 0.70 -18.58
C GLY A 412 -15.78 0.84 -20.07
N LYS A 413 -14.63 0.34 -20.53
CA LYS A 413 -14.24 0.30 -21.96
C LYS A 413 -15.28 -0.44 -22.80
N ILE A 414 -15.77 -1.60 -22.36
CA ILE A 414 -16.83 -2.36 -23.05
C ILE A 414 -18.11 -1.54 -23.17
N LYS A 415 -18.51 -0.81 -22.11
CA LYS A 415 -19.72 0.01 -22.12
C LYS A 415 -19.57 1.21 -23.05
N ALA A 416 -18.39 1.84 -23.09
CA ALA A 416 -18.07 2.92 -24.03
C ALA A 416 -18.13 2.42 -25.47
N ALA A 417 -17.43 1.32 -25.79
CA ALA A 417 -17.44 0.70 -27.10
C ALA A 417 -18.86 0.31 -27.57
N ARG A 418 -19.72 -0.21 -26.67
CA ARG A 418 -21.13 -0.48 -26.99
C ARG A 418 -21.93 0.77 -27.35
N ARG A 419 -21.66 1.89 -26.67
CA ARG A 419 -22.32 3.18 -26.97
C ARG A 419 -21.85 3.73 -28.31
N GLU A 420 -20.56 3.65 -28.60
CA GLU A 420 -19.99 4.05 -29.90
C GLU A 420 -20.61 3.23 -31.05
N ILE A 421 -20.68 1.90 -30.90
CA ILE A 421 -21.32 1.03 -31.90
C ILE A 421 -22.79 1.42 -32.14
N SER A 422 -23.53 1.83 -31.11
CA SER A 422 -24.92 2.25 -31.28
C SER A 422 -25.09 3.59 -32.02
N SER A 423 -24.01 4.35 -32.20
CA SER A 423 -24.01 5.66 -32.90
C SER A 423 -23.38 5.64 -34.29
N LEU A 424 -22.79 4.53 -34.75
CA LEU A 424 -22.02 4.44 -36.00
C LEU A 424 -22.82 3.83 -37.17
N ALA A 425 -22.35 4.08 -38.40
CA ALA A 425 -22.91 3.51 -39.63
C ALA A 425 -22.53 2.02 -39.81
N PRO A 426 -23.26 1.24 -40.63
CA PRO A 426 -23.10 -0.23 -40.72
C PRO A 426 -21.71 -0.72 -41.14
N GLU A 427 -20.97 0.06 -41.94
CA GLU A 427 -19.65 -0.32 -42.47
C GLU A 427 -18.53 -0.21 -41.42
N GLU A 428 -18.54 0.85 -40.60
CA GLU A 428 -17.59 1.07 -39.49
C GLU A 428 -17.90 0.19 -38.26
N THR A 429 -19.06 -0.45 -38.26
CA THR A 429 -19.54 -1.31 -37.17
C THR A 429 -18.75 -2.62 -37.07
N GLU A 430 -18.23 -3.16 -38.18
CA GLU A 430 -17.54 -4.46 -38.16
C GLU A 430 -16.16 -4.39 -37.50
N GLU A 431 -15.38 -3.33 -37.72
CA GLU A 431 -14.09 -3.13 -37.04
C GLU A 431 -14.28 -2.96 -35.52
N LYS A 432 -15.27 -2.15 -35.12
CA LYS A 432 -15.62 -1.95 -33.70
C LYS A 432 -16.19 -3.20 -33.04
N LYS A 433 -16.87 -4.09 -33.78
CA LYS A 433 -17.27 -5.41 -33.28
C LYS A 433 -16.06 -6.31 -33.01
N VAL A 434 -15.00 -6.25 -33.82
CA VAL A 434 -13.76 -6.98 -33.56
C VAL A 434 -13.05 -6.44 -32.32
N GLU A 435 -12.97 -5.11 -32.16
CA GLU A 435 -12.45 -4.47 -30.94
C GLU A 435 -13.26 -4.89 -29.70
N LEU A 436 -14.59 -4.90 -29.79
CA LEU A 436 -15.47 -5.34 -28.71
C LEU A 436 -15.24 -6.82 -28.33
N LYS A 437 -14.99 -7.70 -29.30
CA LYS A 437 -14.62 -9.10 -29.03
C LYS A 437 -13.29 -9.21 -28.27
N LYS A 438 -12.28 -8.43 -28.64
CA LYS A 438 -11.00 -8.37 -27.91
C LYS A 438 -11.18 -7.89 -26.46
N LEU A 439 -12.03 -6.88 -26.25
CA LEU A 439 -12.34 -6.41 -24.90
C LEU A 439 -13.07 -7.47 -24.05
N TYR A 440 -13.90 -8.34 -24.66
CA TYR A 440 -14.50 -9.46 -23.93
C TYR A 440 -13.48 -10.52 -23.53
N SER A 441 -12.50 -10.85 -24.40
CA SER A 441 -11.43 -11.78 -24.03
C SER A 441 -10.52 -11.19 -22.94
N GLU A 442 -10.17 -9.91 -23.05
CA GLU A 442 -9.42 -9.18 -22.01
C GLU A 442 -10.16 -9.19 -20.68
N ARG A 443 -11.49 -8.98 -20.70
CA ARG A 443 -12.33 -9.07 -19.50
C ARG A 443 -12.28 -10.46 -18.88
N GLU A 444 -12.37 -11.54 -19.67
CA GLU A 444 -12.34 -12.90 -19.15
C GLU A 444 -11.00 -13.23 -18.48
N GLU A 445 -9.88 -12.79 -19.08
CA GLU A 445 -8.54 -12.96 -18.51
C GLU A 445 -8.39 -12.14 -17.21
N THR A 446 -8.83 -10.88 -17.23
CA THR A 446 -8.83 -10.01 -16.04
C THR A 446 -9.71 -10.57 -14.93
N GLU A 447 -10.84 -11.19 -15.28
CA GLU A 447 -11.74 -11.84 -14.33
C GLU A 447 -11.08 -13.07 -13.68
N LYS A 448 -10.39 -13.92 -14.47
CA LYS A 448 -9.62 -15.06 -13.92
C LYS A 448 -8.50 -14.59 -12.98
N ARG A 449 -7.77 -13.54 -13.37
CA ARG A 449 -6.73 -12.93 -12.54
C ARG A 449 -7.31 -12.38 -11.24
N PHE A 450 -8.40 -11.62 -11.31
CA PHE A 450 -9.09 -11.09 -10.13
C PHE A 450 -9.56 -12.21 -9.19
N GLN A 451 -10.07 -13.34 -9.70
CA GLN A 451 -10.50 -14.46 -8.86
C GLN A 451 -9.31 -15.09 -8.10
N ARG A 452 -8.15 -15.22 -8.74
CA ARG A 452 -6.93 -15.69 -8.06
C ARG A 452 -6.47 -14.69 -6.99
N GLU A 453 -6.43 -13.40 -7.31
CA GLU A 453 -6.04 -12.36 -6.36
C GLU A 453 -7.03 -12.25 -5.18
N LEU A 454 -8.33 -12.41 -5.44
CA LEU A 454 -9.36 -12.48 -4.41
C LEU A 454 -9.13 -13.69 -3.50
N SER A 455 -8.75 -14.84 -4.07
CA SER A 455 -8.39 -16.05 -3.33
C SER A 455 -7.20 -15.81 -2.41
N VAL A 456 -6.15 -15.13 -2.89
CA VAL A 456 -4.97 -14.74 -2.10
C VAL A 456 -5.38 -13.84 -0.93
N VAL A 457 -6.12 -12.75 -1.20
CA VAL A 457 -6.58 -11.81 -0.15
C VAL A 457 -7.47 -12.52 0.88
N TYR A 458 -8.35 -13.40 0.42
CA TYR A 458 -9.24 -14.20 1.27
C TYR A 458 -8.43 -15.13 2.19
N ALA A 459 -7.54 -15.94 1.62
CA ALA A 459 -6.72 -16.89 2.36
C ALA A 459 -5.76 -16.19 3.33
N ALA A 460 -5.17 -15.05 2.92
CA ALA A 460 -4.28 -14.27 3.76
C ALA A 460 -5.02 -13.72 4.98
N THR A 461 -6.24 -13.23 4.79
CA THR A 461 -7.08 -12.74 5.89
C THR A 461 -7.51 -13.89 6.80
N LEU A 462 -7.87 -15.04 6.24
CA LEU A 462 -8.29 -16.22 7.00
C LEU A 462 -7.17 -16.80 7.88
N LEU A 463 -5.94 -16.87 7.36
CA LEU A 463 -4.78 -17.41 8.07
C LEU A 463 -4.15 -16.43 9.07
N SER A 464 -4.03 -15.15 8.71
CA SER A 464 -3.43 -14.13 9.58
C SER A 464 -4.38 -13.67 10.69
N GLY A 465 -5.69 -13.59 10.41
CA GLY A 465 -6.67 -12.94 11.26
C GLY A 465 -6.51 -11.42 11.34
N GLU A 466 -5.67 -10.81 10.48
CA GLU A 466 -5.36 -9.37 10.54
C GLU A 466 -5.41 -8.73 9.13
N PRO A 467 -6.61 -8.38 8.62
CA PRO A 467 -6.77 -7.75 7.31
C PRO A 467 -6.04 -6.39 7.20
N SER A 468 -5.94 -5.65 8.31
CA SER A 468 -5.21 -4.38 8.36
C SER A 468 -3.72 -4.56 8.11
N GLY A 469 -3.13 -5.65 8.64
CA GLY A 469 -1.75 -6.04 8.37
C GLY A 469 -1.52 -6.29 6.89
N VAL A 470 -2.41 -7.08 6.27
CA VAL A 470 -2.38 -7.37 4.82
C VAL A 470 -2.50 -6.08 3.99
N LEU A 471 -3.44 -5.19 4.33
CA LEU A 471 -3.58 -3.91 3.64
C LEU A 471 -2.33 -3.04 3.77
N SER A 472 -1.76 -2.97 4.96
CA SER A 472 -0.56 -2.18 5.22
C SER A 472 0.66 -2.72 4.46
N TYR A 473 0.76 -4.05 4.30
CA TYR A 473 1.81 -4.69 3.50
C TYR A 473 1.67 -4.34 2.02
N VAL A 474 0.46 -4.52 1.46
CA VAL A 474 0.19 -4.25 0.04
C VAL A 474 0.40 -2.77 -0.31
N LYS A 475 -0.07 -1.85 0.55
CA LYS A 475 0.10 -0.40 0.35
C LYS A 475 1.53 0.09 0.60
N GLY A 476 2.24 -0.57 1.50
CA GLY A 476 3.61 -0.26 1.89
C GLY A 476 4.67 -0.90 0.99
N PHE A 477 4.25 -1.67 -0.01
CA PHE A 477 5.17 -2.35 -0.92
C PHE A 477 5.96 -1.33 -1.75
N PRO A 478 7.30 -1.46 -1.82
CA PRO A 478 8.14 -0.46 -2.49
C PRO A 478 7.84 -0.39 -3.98
N VAL A 479 7.66 0.84 -4.49
CA VAL A 479 7.47 1.11 -5.92
C VAL A 479 8.69 1.84 -6.46
N TYR A 480 9.30 1.29 -7.51
CA TYR A 480 10.51 1.86 -8.11
C TYR A 480 10.19 2.65 -9.40
N ASP A 481 9.22 2.18 -10.19
CA ASP A 481 8.82 2.81 -11.47
C ASP A 481 7.61 3.74 -11.32
N ALA A 482 7.51 4.76 -12.17
CA ALA A 482 6.44 5.78 -12.09
C ALA A 482 5.02 5.21 -12.30
N ASP A 483 4.88 4.18 -13.14
CA ASP A 483 3.62 3.45 -13.39
C ASP A 483 3.62 2.06 -12.73
N GLY A 484 4.55 1.82 -11.79
CA GLY A 484 4.81 0.51 -11.19
C GLY A 484 3.81 0.08 -10.10
N ASP A 485 2.83 0.91 -9.73
CA ASP A 485 1.89 0.62 -8.62
C ASP A 485 1.13 -0.70 -8.82
N GLU A 486 0.72 -1.01 -10.06
CA GLU A 486 0.02 -2.26 -10.36
C GLU A 486 0.95 -3.47 -10.22
N VAL A 487 2.20 -3.33 -10.68
CA VAL A 487 3.23 -4.38 -10.60
C VAL A 487 3.59 -4.65 -9.14
N ALA A 488 3.86 -3.61 -8.37
CA ALA A 488 4.15 -3.69 -6.94
C ALA A 488 3.03 -4.36 -6.15
N THR A 489 1.77 -4.06 -6.47
CA THR A 489 0.63 -4.71 -5.82
C THR A 489 0.58 -6.20 -6.13
N VAL A 490 0.98 -6.61 -7.33
CA VAL A 490 0.96 -8.01 -7.77
C VAL A 490 2.10 -8.79 -7.12
N GLU A 491 3.30 -8.22 -7.11
CA GLU A 491 4.45 -8.77 -6.39
C GLU A 491 4.15 -8.91 -4.89
N ALA A 492 3.47 -7.93 -4.29
CA ALA A 492 3.02 -8.02 -2.90
C ALA A 492 2.05 -9.19 -2.66
N LEU A 493 1.16 -9.49 -3.61
CA LEU A 493 0.25 -10.64 -3.50
C LEU A 493 0.99 -11.97 -3.72
N ASP A 494 1.98 -12.01 -4.61
CA ASP A 494 2.81 -13.18 -4.84
C ASP A 494 3.66 -13.51 -3.59
N ASP A 495 4.19 -12.49 -2.91
CA ASP A 495 4.89 -12.64 -1.63
C ASP A 495 3.98 -13.21 -0.53
N LEU A 496 2.72 -12.75 -0.48
CA LEU A 496 1.71 -13.29 0.44
C LEU A 496 1.36 -14.74 0.09
N GLU A 497 1.20 -15.06 -1.20
CA GLU A 497 0.94 -16.44 -1.69
C GLU A 497 2.10 -17.37 -1.29
N PHE A 498 3.35 -16.92 -1.47
CA PHE A 498 4.54 -17.65 -1.07
C PHE A 498 4.56 -17.91 0.45
N ALA A 499 4.37 -16.87 1.27
CA ALA A 499 4.38 -17.02 2.72
C ALA A 499 3.26 -17.94 3.24
N MET A 500 2.06 -17.86 2.64
CA MET A 500 0.94 -18.76 2.98
C MET A 500 1.21 -20.22 2.62
N GLY A 501 1.95 -20.47 1.54
CA GLY A 501 2.37 -21.81 1.14
C GLY A 501 3.20 -22.52 2.21
N HIS A 502 4.00 -21.76 2.97
CA HIS A 502 4.86 -22.28 4.04
C HIS A 502 4.21 -22.32 5.43
N GLY A 503 3.13 -21.57 5.67
CA GLY A 503 2.32 -21.68 6.89
C GLY A 503 1.80 -20.35 7.45
N ALA A 504 0.95 -20.43 8.47
CA ALA A 504 0.31 -19.25 9.06
C ALA A 504 1.30 -18.32 9.80
N GLU A 505 2.32 -18.85 10.49
CA GLU A 505 3.31 -18.01 11.18
C GLU A 505 4.29 -17.35 10.19
N ALA A 506 4.59 -18.01 9.06
CA ALA A 506 5.38 -17.40 7.99
C ALA A 506 4.68 -16.13 7.45
N LEU A 507 3.36 -16.22 7.22
CA LEU A 507 2.55 -15.07 6.83
C LEU A 507 2.56 -13.98 7.90
N LYS A 508 2.34 -14.31 9.18
CA LYS A 508 2.37 -13.30 10.25
C LYS A 508 3.74 -12.63 10.37
N TYR A 509 4.82 -13.39 10.23
CA TYR A 509 6.18 -12.86 10.25
C TYR A 509 6.43 -11.87 9.10
N LEU A 510 5.96 -12.19 7.88
CA LEU A 510 6.01 -11.29 6.74
C LEU A 510 5.25 -9.98 7.02
N LEU A 511 4.01 -10.08 7.54
CA LEU A 511 3.16 -8.93 7.87
C LEU A 511 3.75 -8.06 9.00
N GLN A 512 4.44 -8.66 9.97
CA GLN A 512 5.13 -7.95 11.05
C GLN A 512 6.37 -7.20 10.55
N MET A 513 7.17 -7.84 9.71
CA MET A 513 8.42 -7.27 9.19
C MET A 513 8.19 -6.20 8.12
N ARG A 514 7.08 -6.28 7.36
CA ARG A 514 6.70 -5.34 6.30
C ARG A 514 7.81 -5.10 5.26
N LYS A 515 8.48 -6.18 4.87
CA LYS A 515 9.56 -6.17 3.87
C LYS A 515 9.26 -7.18 2.77
N PRO A 516 9.60 -6.88 1.50
CA PRO A 516 9.42 -7.81 0.38
C PRO A 516 10.22 -9.11 0.58
N VAL A 517 9.79 -10.18 -0.06
CA VAL A 517 10.53 -11.44 -0.09
C VAL A 517 11.70 -11.32 -1.07
N HIS A 518 12.87 -11.81 -0.64
CA HIS A 518 14.09 -11.77 -1.43
C HIS A 518 14.06 -12.83 -2.52
N ASN A 519 14.10 -12.39 -3.78
CA ASN A 519 14.26 -13.28 -4.93
C ASN A 519 15.75 -13.42 -5.27
N PRO A 520 16.34 -14.64 -5.14
CA PRO A 520 17.76 -14.83 -5.38
C PRO A 520 18.10 -14.60 -6.86
N GLY A 521 19.11 -13.75 -7.12
CA GLY A 521 19.63 -13.57 -8.47
C GLY A 521 20.22 -14.86 -9.07
N PRO A 522 20.45 -14.93 -10.39
CA PRO A 522 20.87 -16.15 -11.10
C PRO A 522 22.18 -16.75 -10.59
N VAL A 523 23.07 -15.92 -10.04
CA VAL A 523 24.34 -16.35 -9.43
C VAL A 523 24.11 -16.98 -8.06
N LEU A 524 23.21 -16.42 -7.25
CA LEU A 524 22.93 -16.91 -5.90
C LEU A 524 22.15 -18.23 -5.95
N SER A 525 21.18 -18.35 -6.85
CA SER A 525 20.40 -19.58 -7.06
C SER A 525 21.27 -20.76 -7.49
N SER A 526 22.35 -20.50 -8.25
CA SER A 526 23.32 -21.55 -8.66
C SER A 526 24.15 -22.10 -7.50
N ILE A 527 24.31 -21.33 -6.42
CA ILE A 527 25.14 -21.68 -5.24
C ILE A 527 24.27 -22.15 -4.06
N GLN A 528 22.96 -21.88 -4.12
CA GLN A 528 21.97 -22.24 -3.09
C GLN A 528 22.01 -23.72 -2.64
N PRO A 529 22.24 -24.72 -3.51
CA PRO A 529 22.34 -26.12 -3.07
C PRO A 529 23.49 -26.42 -2.10
N VAL A 530 24.49 -25.53 -1.99
CA VAL A 530 25.65 -25.68 -1.11
C VAL A 530 25.39 -25.11 0.30
N PHE A 531 24.40 -24.21 0.46
CA PHE A 531 24.11 -23.53 1.72
C PHE A 531 23.63 -24.45 2.86
N PRO A 532 22.83 -25.52 2.62
CA PRO A 532 22.47 -26.46 3.68
C PRO A 532 23.68 -27.17 4.30
N VAL A 533 24.74 -27.38 3.51
CA VAL A 533 26.00 -28.00 3.95
C VAL A 533 26.91 -26.97 4.65
N VAL A 534 26.84 -25.71 4.24
CA VAL A 534 27.69 -24.61 4.73
C VAL A 534 26.84 -23.64 5.55
N GLY A 535 26.46 -24.07 6.77
CA GLY A 535 25.79 -23.23 7.76
C GLY A 535 24.38 -23.69 8.15
N GLY A 536 23.66 -24.35 7.24
CA GLY A 536 22.42 -25.09 7.53
C GLY A 536 21.35 -24.32 8.32
N GLY A 537 20.51 -25.07 9.04
CA GLY A 537 19.41 -24.55 9.86
C GLY A 537 19.84 -23.63 11.03
N LEU A 538 21.12 -23.62 11.38
CA LEU A 538 21.65 -22.79 12.46
C LEU A 538 21.75 -21.31 12.07
N LEU A 539 22.15 -21.03 10.82
CA LEU A 539 22.24 -19.64 10.33
C LEU A 539 20.87 -19.04 10.05
N THR A 540 19.94 -19.82 9.50
CA THR A 540 18.53 -19.44 9.34
C THR A 540 17.85 -19.25 10.70
N TRP A 541 18.16 -20.09 11.69
CA TRP A 541 17.65 -19.90 13.05
C TRP A 541 18.18 -18.61 13.69
N PHE A 542 19.49 -18.38 13.58
CA PHE A 542 20.11 -17.18 14.12
C PHE A 542 19.65 -15.89 13.42
N SER A 543 19.34 -15.98 12.12
CA SER A 543 18.83 -14.88 11.29
C SER A 543 17.53 -14.30 11.82
N HIS A 544 16.57 -15.15 12.19
CA HIS A 544 15.29 -14.68 12.71
C HIS A 544 15.34 -14.32 14.20
N ALA A 545 16.08 -15.08 15.03
CA ALA A 545 16.14 -14.84 16.47
C ALA A 545 16.91 -13.56 16.84
N TYR A 546 18.00 -13.25 16.12
CA TYR A 546 18.86 -12.11 16.41
C TYR A 546 19.29 -11.36 15.13
N GLN A 547 18.33 -10.79 14.41
CA GLN A 547 18.55 -10.14 13.11
C GLN A 547 19.73 -9.15 13.06
N LYS A 548 19.88 -8.29 14.08
CA LYS A 548 20.99 -7.30 14.14
C LYS A 548 22.35 -7.97 14.28
N SER A 549 22.43 -9.00 15.12
CA SER A 549 23.67 -9.75 15.34
C SER A 549 24.01 -10.62 14.14
N ALA A 550 23.01 -11.20 13.49
CA ALA A 550 23.17 -11.98 12.26
C ALA A 550 23.65 -11.09 11.11
N MET A 551 23.13 -9.86 10.99
CA MET A 551 23.67 -8.86 10.07
C MET A 551 25.13 -8.53 10.35
N PHE A 552 25.47 -8.22 11.60
CA PHE A 552 26.85 -7.91 11.98
C PHE A 552 27.81 -9.06 11.66
N LEU A 553 27.36 -10.31 11.87
CA LEU A 553 28.13 -11.50 11.55
C LEU A 553 28.33 -11.66 10.04
N LYS A 554 27.27 -11.46 9.23
CA LYS A 554 27.35 -11.48 7.76
C LYS A 554 28.34 -10.46 7.23
N LEU A 555 28.28 -9.22 7.72
CA LEU A 555 29.23 -8.17 7.35
C LEU A 555 30.67 -8.53 7.77
N SER A 556 30.84 -9.12 8.95
CA SER A 556 32.14 -9.57 9.44
C SER A 556 32.73 -10.67 8.54
N PHE A 557 31.92 -11.63 8.10
CA PHE A 557 32.36 -12.66 7.15
C PHE A 557 32.81 -12.08 5.81
N PHE A 558 32.04 -11.14 5.24
CA PHE A 558 32.43 -10.48 3.99
C PHE A 558 33.72 -9.66 4.13
N LEU A 559 33.86 -8.92 5.24
CA LEU A 559 35.07 -8.13 5.51
C LEU A 559 36.30 -9.02 5.66
N ILE A 560 36.22 -10.10 6.45
CA ILE A 560 37.33 -11.03 6.66
C ILE A 560 37.66 -11.76 5.36
N ALA A 561 36.65 -12.24 4.62
CA ALA A 561 36.86 -12.90 3.34
C ALA A 561 37.58 -11.98 2.35
N GLY A 562 37.13 -10.73 2.20
CA GLY A 562 37.78 -9.74 1.32
C GLY A 562 39.22 -9.41 1.75
N ALA A 563 39.47 -9.29 3.05
CA ALA A 563 40.81 -9.08 3.59
C ALA A 563 41.75 -10.27 3.29
N LEU A 564 41.25 -11.49 3.43
CA LEU A 564 41.99 -12.71 3.13
C LEU A 564 42.25 -12.87 1.63
N PHE A 565 41.28 -12.59 0.76
CA PHE A 565 41.49 -12.56 -0.68
C PHE A 565 42.56 -11.54 -1.08
N SER A 566 42.56 -10.34 -0.48
CA SER A 566 43.61 -9.34 -0.70
C SER A 566 45.00 -9.87 -0.34
N THR A 567 45.12 -10.62 0.78
CA THR A 567 46.38 -11.28 1.13
C THR A 567 46.77 -12.39 0.16
N ALA A 568 45.83 -13.22 -0.26
CA ALA A 568 46.08 -14.32 -1.19
C ALA A 568 46.55 -13.82 -2.55
N ILE A 569 45.87 -12.81 -3.12
CA ILE A 569 46.23 -12.19 -4.41
C ILE A 569 47.60 -11.52 -4.31
N ALA A 570 47.87 -10.75 -3.26
CA ALA A 570 49.17 -10.10 -3.06
C ALA A 570 50.33 -11.10 -2.90
N ASN A 571 50.03 -12.34 -2.51
CA ASN A 571 51.00 -13.42 -2.39
C ASN A 571 51.13 -14.27 -3.67
N LEU A 572 50.09 -14.29 -4.51
CA LEU A 572 50.07 -15.01 -5.80
C LEU A 572 50.76 -14.22 -6.91
N LEU A 573 50.65 -12.89 -6.88
CA LEU A 573 51.35 -12.02 -7.82
C LEU A 573 52.87 -12.15 -7.67
N PRO A 574 53.63 -12.38 -8.76
CA PRO A 574 55.07 -12.51 -8.71
C PRO A 574 55.68 -11.22 -8.15
N LYS A 575 56.48 -11.34 -7.09
CA LYS A 575 57.25 -10.19 -6.59
C LYS A 575 58.36 -9.92 -7.62
N PRO A 576 58.44 -8.71 -8.21
CA PRO A 576 59.53 -8.39 -9.11
C PRO A 576 60.87 -8.53 -8.36
N ASP A 577 61.85 -9.21 -8.96
CA ASP A 577 63.13 -9.56 -8.34
C ASP A 577 63.93 -8.35 -7.81
N TYR A 578 63.57 -7.14 -8.24
CA TYR A 578 64.16 -5.87 -7.81
C TYR A 578 63.60 -5.33 -6.47
N SER A 579 62.43 -5.78 -6.00
CA SER A 579 61.81 -5.30 -4.76
C SER A 579 62.20 -6.18 -3.57
N ARG A 580 63.23 -5.76 -2.82
CA ARG A 580 63.70 -6.50 -1.62
C ARG A 580 62.98 -6.11 -0.33
N SER A 581 62.37 -4.93 -0.26
CA SER A 581 61.85 -4.39 1.00
C SER A 581 60.37 -4.67 1.23
N VAL A 582 60.03 -5.18 2.41
CA VAL A 582 58.64 -5.43 2.82
C VAL A 582 58.09 -4.18 3.51
N ALA A 583 56.95 -3.68 3.00
CA ALA A 583 56.20 -2.57 3.59
C ALA A 583 55.85 -2.84 5.07
N SER A 584 55.52 -1.78 5.82
CA SER A 584 55.17 -1.92 7.25
C SER A 584 53.99 -2.88 7.46
N PRO A 585 53.99 -3.68 8.56
CA PRO A 585 52.90 -4.61 8.84
C PRO A 585 51.56 -3.91 9.05
N ILE A 586 51.57 -2.72 9.66
CA ILE A 586 50.38 -1.90 9.92
C ILE A 586 49.73 -1.43 8.61
N LEU A 587 50.52 -0.93 7.65
CA LEU A 587 49.96 -0.48 6.36
C LEU A 587 49.43 -1.66 5.52
N ARG A 588 50.03 -2.85 5.66
CA ARG A 588 49.51 -4.08 5.03
C ARG A 588 48.17 -4.50 5.62
N PHE A 589 48.03 -4.45 6.95
CA PHE A 589 46.76 -4.67 7.63
C PHE A 589 45.71 -3.65 7.17
N LEU A 590 46.08 -2.37 7.15
CA LEU A 590 45.18 -1.29 6.74
C LEU A 590 44.71 -1.46 5.30
N ARG A 591 45.59 -1.85 4.36
CA ARG A 591 45.21 -2.19 2.98
C ARG A 591 44.21 -3.35 2.92
N ASN A 592 44.47 -4.43 3.64
CA ASN A 592 43.57 -5.58 3.62
C ASN A 592 42.20 -5.22 4.22
N PHE A 593 42.19 -4.40 5.27
CA PHE A 593 40.96 -3.89 5.88
C PHE A 593 40.18 -2.98 4.93
N THR A 594 40.83 -2.02 4.25
CA THR A 594 40.15 -1.11 3.32
C THR A 594 39.66 -1.85 2.07
N VAL A 595 40.45 -2.76 1.49
CA VAL A 595 40.03 -3.59 0.37
C VAL A 595 38.92 -4.57 0.78
N GLY A 596 38.99 -5.15 1.98
CA GLY A 596 37.95 -6.01 2.53
C GLY A 596 36.64 -5.27 2.76
N SER A 597 36.71 -4.04 3.28
CA SER A 597 35.55 -3.16 3.46
C SER A 597 34.92 -2.78 2.11
N MET A 598 35.74 -2.48 1.08
CA MET A 598 35.26 -2.23 -0.28
C MET A 598 34.54 -3.45 -0.86
N ALA A 599 35.16 -4.63 -0.77
CA ALA A 599 34.57 -5.87 -1.25
C ALA A 599 33.24 -6.16 -0.53
N CYS A 600 33.16 -5.92 0.78
CA CYS A 600 31.93 -6.08 1.54
C CYS A 600 30.80 -5.19 1.00
N VAL A 601 31.06 -3.89 0.79
CA VAL A 601 30.04 -2.95 0.27
C VAL A 601 29.61 -3.34 -1.14
N LEU A 602 30.54 -3.72 -2.02
CA LEU A 602 30.22 -4.14 -3.39
C LEU A 602 29.39 -5.43 -3.41
N ILE A 603 29.73 -6.41 -2.57
CA ILE A 603 28.97 -7.65 -2.43
C ILE A 603 27.56 -7.35 -1.91
N LEU A 604 27.40 -6.43 -0.95
CA LEU A 604 26.09 -6.04 -0.46
C LEU A 604 25.21 -5.40 -1.55
N PHE A 605 25.76 -4.52 -2.39
CA PHE A 605 25.01 -3.94 -3.51
C PHE A 605 24.67 -4.96 -4.61
N LEU A 606 25.53 -5.96 -4.82
CA LEU A 606 25.24 -7.07 -5.72
C LEU A 606 24.12 -7.97 -5.19
N LEU A 607 24.04 -8.15 -3.86
CA LEU A 607 22.98 -8.93 -3.21
C LEU A 607 21.66 -8.16 -3.13
N GLU A 608 21.70 -6.86 -2.84
CA GLU A 608 20.53 -6.00 -2.68
C GLU A 608 20.67 -4.72 -3.53
N PRO A 609 20.38 -4.80 -4.84
CA PRO A 609 20.41 -3.63 -5.71
C PRO A 609 19.35 -2.58 -5.33
N THR A 610 18.29 -3.00 -4.64
CA THR A 610 17.22 -2.15 -4.08
C THR A 610 17.74 -1.13 -3.07
N LEU A 611 18.90 -1.36 -2.43
CA LEU A 611 19.53 -0.37 -1.53
C LEU A 611 19.93 0.92 -2.26
N LEU A 612 20.12 0.87 -3.58
CA LEU A 612 20.47 2.02 -4.40
C LEU A 612 19.24 2.73 -4.99
N GLN A 613 18.03 2.20 -4.77
CA GLN A 613 16.80 2.75 -5.28
C GLN A 613 16.01 3.44 -4.15
N THR A 614 15.42 4.60 -4.45
CA THR A 614 14.50 5.24 -3.50
C THR A 614 13.09 4.76 -3.79
N PRO A 615 12.44 4.03 -2.86
CA PRO A 615 11.05 3.66 -3.06
C PRO A 615 10.20 4.94 -3.10
N ARG A 616 9.36 5.07 -4.12
CA ARG A 616 8.25 6.02 -4.11
C ARG A 616 7.14 5.43 -3.24
N GLY A 617 6.49 6.29 -2.45
CA GLY A 617 5.25 5.90 -1.78
C GLY A 617 4.13 5.74 -2.80
N GLN A 618 3.32 4.69 -2.68
CA GLN A 618 2.14 4.50 -3.53
C GLN A 618 1.21 5.70 -3.38
N VAL A 619 0.82 6.31 -4.50
CA VAL A 619 -0.15 7.42 -4.48
C VAL A 619 -1.53 6.82 -4.29
N SER A 620 -2.19 7.13 -3.17
CA SER A 620 -3.53 6.60 -2.91
C SER A 620 -4.55 7.29 -3.84
N VAL A 621 -4.82 6.74 -5.01
CA VAL A 621 -5.85 7.24 -5.95
C VAL A 621 -7.25 6.71 -5.56
N ALA A 622 -7.55 6.66 -4.26
CA ALA A 622 -8.84 6.18 -3.75
C ALA A 622 -9.89 7.30 -3.82
N GLY A 623 -10.57 7.43 -4.97
CA GLY A 623 -11.62 8.43 -5.25
C GLY A 623 -12.92 8.32 -4.43
N PHE A 624 -12.89 7.84 -3.19
CA PHE A 624 -14.06 7.84 -2.29
C PHE A 624 -13.75 8.15 -0.81
N ASP A 625 -12.48 8.37 -0.45
CA ASP A 625 -12.06 8.54 0.94
C ASP A 625 -11.84 9.99 1.39
N PHE A 626 -12.23 11.01 0.60
CA PHE A 626 -11.99 12.41 0.99
C PHE A 626 -12.68 12.82 2.31
N ALA A 627 -13.85 12.28 2.65
CA ALA A 627 -14.57 12.67 3.87
C ALA A 627 -14.07 11.95 5.15
N LEU A 628 -13.69 10.67 5.05
CA LEU A 628 -13.16 9.90 6.19
C LEU A 628 -11.66 10.14 6.37
N ALA A 629 -10.91 10.27 5.27
CA ALA A 629 -9.52 10.67 5.32
C ALA A 629 -9.38 12.09 5.87
N ASN A 630 -10.23 13.07 5.52
CA ASN A 630 -10.16 14.39 6.16
C ASN A 630 -10.45 14.34 7.67
N LEU A 631 -11.34 13.46 8.14
CA LEU A 631 -11.64 13.29 9.57
C LEU A 631 -10.56 12.53 10.34
N LEU A 632 -9.79 11.66 9.67
CA LEU A 632 -8.68 10.90 10.28
C LEU A 632 -7.32 11.61 10.14
N MET A 633 -7.10 12.33 9.03
CA MET A 633 -5.89 13.14 8.79
C MET A 633 -5.87 14.37 9.68
N SER A 634 -7.01 15.04 9.91
CA SER A 634 -7.07 16.16 10.86
C SER A 634 -6.77 15.77 12.32
N ALA A 635 -6.70 14.47 12.64
CA ALA A 635 -6.25 13.95 13.94
C ALA A 635 -4.78 13.48 13.95
N ASP A 636 -4.12 13.35 12.79
CA ASP A 636 -2.76 12.79 12.62
C ASP A 636 -1.79 13.76 11.91
N ASP A 637 -2.26 14.95 11.49
CA ASP A 637 -1.49 15.97 10.77
C ASP A 637 -0.27 16.50 11.55
N ASP A 638 -0.23 16.34 12.88
CA ASP A 638 0.93 16.71 13.70
C ASP A 638 2.14 15.75 13.55
N SER A 639 1.95 14.56 12.97
CA SER A 639 3.00 13.53 12.87
C SER A 639 3.66 13.45 11.47
N MET A 640 2.97 13.92 10.42
CA MET A 640 3.40 13.75 9.03
C MET A 640 4.36 14.86 8.54
N LEU A 641 4.25 16.08 9.09
CA LEU A 641 5.09 17.22 8.70
C LEU A 641 6.54 17.17 9.22
N LEU A 642 6.86 16.24 10.11
CA LEU A 642 8.21 16.11 10.69
C LEU A 642 9.12 15.09 9.97
N LYS A 643 8.62 14.38 8.95
CA LYS A 643 9.36 13.27 8.31
C LYS A 643 10.06 13.61 6.99
N ASP A 644 9.69 14.70 6.32
CA ASP A 644 10.19 15.01 4.97
C ASP A 644 11.45 15.90 4.92
N GLU A 645 11.83 16.58 6.02
CA GLU A 645 12.93 17.58 5.98
C GLU A 645 14.33 17.05 6.35
N ASN A 646 14.48 15.78 6.77
CA ASN A 646 15.78 15.22 7.21
C ASN A 646 16.40 14.19 6.23
N SER A 647 15.91 14.10 5.00
CA SER A 647 16.39 13.13 4.01
C SER A 647 17.64 13.64 3.25
N LEU A 648 18.81 13.60 3.91
CA LEU A 648 19.96 13.14 3.15
C LEU A 648 19.63 11.70 2.76
N THR A 649 19.09 11.49 1.55
CA THR A 649 18.61 10.20 1.08
C THR A 649 19.66 9.13 1.39
N ILE A 650 19.28 8.03 2.05
CA ILE A 650 20.18 6.93 2.43
C ILE A 650 21.05 6.50 1.23
N VAL A 651 20.49 6.56 0.02
CA VAL A 651 21.16 6.31 -1.26
C VAL A 651 22.34 7.27 -1.50
N THR A 652 22.16 8.59 -1.34
CA THR A 652 23.24 9.58 -1.51
C THR A 652 24.36 9.34 -0.51
N GLY A 653 24.03 9.04 0.75
CA GLY A 653 24.99 8.66 1.77
C GLY A 653 25.76 7.38 1.43
N ALA A 654 25.07 6.35 0.93
CA ALA A 654 25.67 5.07 0.54
C ALA A 654 26.61 5.20 -0.67
N VAL A 655 26.20 5.94 -1.71
CA VAL A 655 27.01 6.20 -2.90
C VAL A 655 28.24 7.05 -2.54
N ALA A 656 28.06 8.14 -1.79
CA ALA A 656 29.18 8.98 -1.34
C ALA A 656 30.15 8.21 -0.43
N GLY A 657 29.63 7.38 0.48
CA GLY A 657 30.43 6.52 1.36
C GLY A 657 31.25 5.49 0.57
N THR A 658 30.70 4.93 -0.51
CA THR A 658 31.42 4.00 -1.39
C THR A 658 32.57 4.68 -2.11
N PHE A 659 32.35 5.88 -2.65
CA PHE A 659 33.42 6.67 -3.27
C PHE A 659 34.50 7.08 -2.27
N LEU A 660 34.11 7.48 -1.06
CA LEU A 660 35.05 7.77 0.02
C LEU A 660 35.95 6.56 0.33
N LEU A 661 35.36 5.37 0.40
CA LEU A 661 36.07 4.13 0.67
C LEU A 661 37.04 3.79 -0.49
N LEU A 662 36.64 4.04 -1.75
CA LEU A 662 37.50 3.86 -2.92
C LEU A 662 38.73 4.77 -2.84
N GLN A 663 38.52 6.04 -2.50
CA GLN A 663 39.61 7.01 -2.32
C GLN A 663 40.53 6.61 -1.16
N LEU A 664 39.97 6.09 -0.06
CA LEU A 664 40.73 5.56 1.07
C LEU A 664 41.61 4.36 0.65
N VAL A 665 41.09 3.45 -0.17
CA VAL A 665 41.87 2.31 -0.71
C VAL A 665 43.07 2.84 -1.51
N ILE A 666 42.84 3.76 -2.44
CA ILE A 666 43.91 4.36 -3.27
C ILE A 666 44.95 5.06 -2.39
N PHE A 667 44.50 5.86 -1.42
CA PHE A 667 45.37 6.57 -0.49
C PHE A 667 46.28 5.62 0.31
N VAL A 668 45.73 4.52 0.83
CA VAL A 668 46.52 3.50 1.56
C VAL A 668 47.50 2.79 0.63
N PHE A 669 47.13 2.52 -0.62
CA PHE A 669 48.05 1.97 -1.62
C PHE A 669 49.22 2.92 -1.92
N CYS A 670 48.97 4.22 -2.04
CA CYS A 670 50.01 5.23 -2.22
C CYS A 670 50.96 5.30 -1.00
N LEU A 671 50.42 5.29 0.23
CA LEU A 671 51.24 5.23 1.45
C LEU A 671 52.09 3.95 1.54
N LEU A 672 51.53 2.81 1.10
CA LEU A 672 52.27 1.56 1.01
C LEU A 672 53.45 1.66 0.04
N ARG A 673 53.26 2.26 -1.14
CA ARG A 673 54.33 2.47 -2.12
C ARG A 673 55.40 3.40 -1.58
N ILE A 674 55.04 4.52 -0.97
CA ILE A 674 55.99 5.43 -0.30
C ILE A 674 56.77 4.68 0.80
N SER A 675 56.10 3.83 1.59
CA SER A 675 56.78 3.03 2.62
C SER A 675 57.72 1.96 2.04
N GLN A 676 57.45 1.42 0.86
CA GLN A 676 58.34 0.48 0.17
C GLN A 676 59.61 1.19 -0.30
N VAL A 677 59.46 2.34 -0.97
CA VAL A 677 60.58 3.17 -1.44
C VAL A 677 61.43 3.67 -0.26
N LYS A 678 60.81 4.01 0.89
CA LYS A 678 61.53 4.41 2.10
C LYS A 678 62.40 3.30 2.68
N ARG A 679 61.92 2.06 2.64
CA ARG A 679 62.59 0.87 3.22
C ARG A 679 63.55 0.18 2.25
N GLU A 680 63.62 0.63 1.01
CA GLU A 680 64.54 0.09 0.02
C GLU A 680 65.99 0.52 0.33
N GLU A 681 66.92 -0.43 0.28
CA GLU A 681 68.36 -0.19 0.44
C GLU A 681 68.92 0.34 -0.89
N ALA A 682 68.62 1.60 -1.20
CA ALA A 682 69.02 2.27 -2.43
C ALA A 682 69.58 3.67 -2.15
N ASP A 683 70.45 4.15 -3.03
CA ASP A 683 71.04 5.48 -2.97
C ASP A 683 69.96 6.59 -3.08
N ALA A 684 70.20 7.74 -2.45
CA ALA A 684 69.19 8.81 -2.35
C ALA A 684 68.73 9.29 -3.73
N ARG A 685 69.64 9.32 -4.71
CA ARG A 685 69.33 9.68 -6.11
C ARG A 685 68.42 8.67 -6.80
N LEU A 686 68.54 7.37 -6.49
CA LEU A 686 67.68 6.33 -7.04
C LEU A 686 66.28 6.39 -6.41
N LYS A 687 66.19 6.69 -5.11
CA LYS A 687 64.90 6.86 -4.40
C LYS A 687 64.09 8.05 -4.93
N VAL A 688 64.73 9.16 -5.29
CA VAL A 688 64.05 10.29 -5.93
C VAL A 688 63.49 9.88 -7.30
N LYS A 689 64.28 9.18 -8.13
CA LYS A 689 63.79 8.69 -9.43
C LYS A 689 62.65 7.67 -9.33
N LEU A 690 62.69 6.79 -8.33
CA LEU A 690 61.60 5.85 -8.06
C LEU A 690 60.33 6.58 -7.60
N LEU A 691 60.48 7.65 -6.82
CA LEU A 691 59.35 8.48 -6.41
C LEU A 691 58.75 9.26 -7.58
N ASP A 692 59.58 9.79 -8.48
CA ASP A 692 59.13 10.48 -9.70
C ASP A 692 58.41 9.52 -10.67
N ASN A 693 58.80 8.24 -10.73
CA ASN A 693 58.12 7.22 -11.55
C ASN A 693 56.71 6.87 -11.03
N GLU A 694 56.47 7.05 -9.73
CA GLU A 694 55.18 6.76 -9.09
C GLU A 694 54.26 8.00 -9.01
N ASP A 695 54.66 9.16 -9.56
CA ASP A 695 53.87 10.40 -9.48
C ASP A 695 52.49 10.26 -10.15
N THR A 696 52.43 9.54 -11.28
CA THR A 696 51.16 9.18 -11.95
C THR A 696 50.26 8.31 -11.07
N LEU A 697 50.85 7.44 -10.24
CA LEU A 697 50.08 6.63 -9.27
C LEU A 697 49.55 7.49 -8.13
N PHE A 698 50.31 8.50 -7.70
CA PHE A 698 49.86 9.45 -6.67
C PHE A 698 48.70 10.33 -7.16
N ASP A 699 48.58 10.54 -8.47
CA ASP A 699 47.44 11.24 -9.09
C ASP A 699 46.25 10.31 -9.41
N LEU A 700 46.34 9.01 -9.13
CA LEU A 700 45.27 8.04 -9.39
C LEU A 700 43.94 8.41 -8.71
N GLY A 701 43.98 8.98 -7.51
CA GLY A 701 42.78 9.41 -6.79
C GLY A 701 41.99 10.49 -7.54
N LEU A 702 42.69 11.37 -8.27
CA LEU A 702 42.08 12.41 -9.10
C LEU A 702 41.43 11.80 -10.35
N TYR A 703 42.12 10.88 -11.04
CA TYR A 703 41.58 10.20 -12.22
C TYR A 703 40.35 9.35 -11.88
N VAL A 704 40.37 8.65 -10.75
CA VAL A 704 39.22 7.86 -10.28
C VAL A 704 38.06 8.76 -9.85
N GLY A 705 38.33 9.90 -9.22
CA GLY A 705 37.30 10.89 -8.88
C GLY A 705 36.59 11.43 -10.13
N LEU A 706 37.37 11.86 -11.14
CA LEU A 706 36.84 12.36 -12.41
C LEU A 706 36.10 11.26 -13.19
N GLY A 707 36.68 10.06 -13.28
CA GLY A 707 36.02 8.91 -13.88
C GLY A 707 34.71 8.55 -13.18
N GLY A 708 34.67 8.64 -11.85
CA GLY A 708 33.47 8.45 -11.03
C GLY A 708 32.35 9.43 -11.39
N THR A 709 32.67 10.72 -11.57
CA THR A 709 31.67 11.71 -12.01
C THR A 709 31.10 11.41 -13.39
N VAL A 710 31.95 11.02 -14.34
CA VAL A 710 31.50 10.68 -15.70
C VAL A 710 30.60 9.43 -15.67
N LEU A 711 30.99 8.41 -14.91
CA LEU A 711 30.19 7.19 -14.75
C LEU A 711 28.84 7.48 -14.09
N SER A 712 28.82 8.31 -13.04
CA SER A 712 27.58 8.72 -12.37
C SER A 712 26.65 9.52 -13.29
N LEU A 713 27.18 10.40 -14.14
CA LEU A 713 26.39 11.11 -15.15
C LEU A 713 25.81 10.17 -16.20
N ILE A 714 26.57 9.15 -16.64
CA ILE A 714 26.07 8.13 -17.57
C ILE A 714 24.96 7.30 -16.92
N LEU A 715 25.16 6.85 -15.68
CA LEU A 715 24.15 6.07 -14.95
C LEU A 715 22.87 6.87 -14.73
N LEU A 716 22.96 8.18 -14.43
CA LEU A 716 21.81 9.07 -14.33
C LEU A 716 21.04 9.14 -15.66
N LEU A 717 21.76 9.34 -16.77
CA LEU A 717 21.14 9.52 -18.09
C LEU A 717 20.50 8.24 -18.66
N VAL A 718 20.98 7.06 -18.25
CA VAL A 718 20.54 5.75 -18.79
C VAL A 718 19.54 5.03 -17.87
N LEU A 719 19.64 5.20 -16.54
CA LEU A 719 18.81 4.47 -15.55
C LEU A 719 17.75 5.33 -14.84
N ASP A 720 17.53 6.58 -15.25
CA ASP A 720 16.54 7.52 -14.68
C ASP A 720 16.60 7.65 -13.14
N VAL A 721 17.80 7.51 -12.57
CA VAL A 721 18.03 7.65 -11.12
C VAL A 721 17.98 9.15 -10.77
N LYS A 722 17.15 9.53 -9.79
CA LYS A 722 16.87 10.92 -9.36
C LYS A 722 18.12 11.78 -9.12
N GLN A 723 17.90 13.11 -9.11
CA GLN A 723 18.90 14.20 -8.91
C GLN A 723 19.84 14.01 -7.70
N ASP A 724 19.43 13.22 -6.70
CA ASP A 724 20.20 12.85 -5.51
C ASP A 724 21.55 12.16 -5.81
N ALA A 725 21.66 11.47 -6.95
CA ALA A 725 22.92 10.85 -7.40
C ALA A 725 23.97 11.87 -7.85
N LEU A 726 23.54 13.07 -8.27
CA LEU A 726 24.41 14.14 -8.74
C LEU A 726 25.30 14.67 -7.60
N ILE A 727 24.75 14.78 -6.39
CA ILE A 727 25.49 15.22 -5.19
C ILE A 727 26.57 14.19 -4.84
N GLY A 728 26.27 12.89 -4.94
CA GLY A 728 27.26 11.82 -4.72
C GLY A 728 28.43 11.87 -5.70
N ALA A 729 28.16 12.20 -6.96
CA ALA A 729 29.18 12.36 -7.99
C ALA A 729 30.15 13.52 -7.69
N TYR A 730 29.64 14.72 -7.40
CA TYR A 730 30.48 15.87 -7.03
C TYR A 730 31.32 15.61 -5.77
N THR A 731 30.75 14.87 -4.82
CA THR A 731 31.44 14.47 -3.59
C THR A 731 32.64 13.55 -3.88
N SER A 732 32.54 12.66 -4.88
CA SER A 732 33.64 11.77 -5.28
C SER A 732 34.89 12.53 -5.77
N THR A 733 34.69 13.55 -6.62
CA THR A 733 35.79 14.39 -7.12
C THR A 733 36.40 15.23 -6.00
N LEU A 734 35.57 15.77 -5.11
CA LEU A 734 36.05 16.51 -3.94
C LEU A 734 36.96 15.64 -3.06
N PHE A 735 36.55 14.40 -2.77
CA PHE A 735 37.40 13.46 -2.02
C PHE A 735 38.70 13.16 -2.77
N GLY A 736 38.64 12.91 -4.09
CA GLY A 736 39.84 12.67 -4.90
C GLY A 736 40.87 13.80 -4.80
N ILE A 737 40.43 15.06 -4.96
CA ILE A 737 41.30 16.25 -4.81
C ILE A 737 41.88 16.31 -3.40
N LEU A 738 41.04 16.14 -2.37
CA LEU A 738 41.46 16.27 -0.96
C LEU A 738 42.50 15.20 -0.59
N PHE A 739 42.27 13.94 -0.92
CA PHE A 739 43.21 12.84 -0.60
C PHE A 739 44.53 12.96 -1.36
N VAL A 740 44.51 13.35 -2.64
CA VAL A 740 45.74 13.60 -3.42
C VAL A 740 46.52 14.79 -2.86
N ALA A 741 45.84 15.89 -2.53
CA ALA A 741 46.46 17.06 -1.91
C ALA A 741 47.09 16.70 -0.55
N ALA A 742 46.37 15.97 0.30
CA ALA A 742 46.88 15.51 1.59
C ALA A 742 48.09 14.59 1.42
N LEU A 743 48.06 13.64 0.47
CA LEU A 743 49.18 12.76 0.16
C LEU A 743 50.41 13.57 -0.29
N LYS A 744 50.25 14.48 -1.25
CA LYS A 744 51.36 15.25 -1.82
C LYS A 744 51.96 16.24 -0.82
N ILE A 745 51.12 16.94 -0.04
CA ILE A 745 51.56 17.97 0.92
C ILE A 745 52.22 17.34 2.15
N PHE A 746 51.58 16.33 2.76
CA PHE A 746 52.03 15.81 4.06
C PHE A 746 53.00 14.63 3.97
N PHE A 747 53.00 13.84 2.88
CA PHE A 747 53.84 12.66 2.77
C PHE A 747 54.92 12.79 1.70
N VAL A 748 54.54 13.15 0.47
CA VAL A 748 55.49 13.17 -0.67
C VAL A 748 56.47 14.34 -0.57
N ARG A 749 55.99 15.57 -0.35
CA ARG A 749 56.82 16.78 -0.28
C ARG A 749 57.89 16.75 0.82
N PRO A 750 57.58 16.44 2.10
CA PRO A 750 58.61 16.39 3.13
C PRO A 750 59.61 15.25 2.90
N TYR A 751 59.15 14.10 2.39
CA TYR A 751 60.04 12.99 2.07
C TYR A 751 60.99 13.31 0.91
N ARG A 752 60.48 13.96 -0.15
CA ARG A 752 61.29 14.46 -1.27
C ARG A 752 62.33 15.48 -0.80
N ASN A 753 61.93 16.44 0.03
CA ASN A 753 62.85 17.44 0.59
C ASN A 753 63.97 16.78 1.41
N HIS A 754 63.63 15.80 2.26
CA HIS A 754 64.61 15.05 3.04
C HIS A 754 65.60 14.29 2.14
N LEU A 755 65.14 13.63 1.08
CA LEU A 755 66.01 12.94 0.12
C LEU A 755 66.92 13.89 -0.66
N LEU A 756 66.43 15.08 -1.03
CA LEU A 756 67.22 16.10 -1.73
C LEU A 756 68.33 16.67 -0.83
N VAL A 757 68.06 16.87 0.46
CA VAL A 757 69.08 17.28 1.45
C VAL A 757 70.13 16.19 1.61
N MET A 758 69.74 14.92 1.76
CA MET A 758 70.67 13.80 1.83
C MET A 758 71.51 13.65 0.55
N GLN A 759 70.93 13.90 -0.62
CA GLN A 759 71.65 13.89 -1.90
C GLN A 759 72.66 15.04 -1.99
N ALA A 760 72.30 16.23 -1.48
CA ALA A 760 73.21 17.38 -1.44
C ALA A 760 74.37 17.17 -0.46
N GLU A 761 74.14 16.46 0.65
CA GLU A 761 75.17 16.04 1.59
C GLU A 761 76.08 14.96 1.00
N GLN A 762 75.54 13.94 0.31
CA GLN A 762 76.35 12.92 -0.38
C GLN A 762 77.25 13.51 -1.47
N LYS A 763 76.75 14.47 -2.27
CA LYS A 763 77.55 15.20 -3.27
C LYS A 763 78.69 16.03 -2.67
N ARG A 764 78.62 16.38 -1.37
CA ARG A 764 79.68 17.13 -0.66
C ARG A 764 80.84 16.24 -0.22
N TYR A 765 80.66 14.92 -0.24
CA TYR A 765 81.63 13.91 0.21
C TYR A 765 82.12 12.99 -0.93
N GLU A 766 81.63 13.14 -2.16
CA GLU A 766 82.27 12.56 -3.35
C GLU A 766 83.48 13.44 -3.76
N PRO A 767 84.71 12.88 -3.88
CA PRO A 767 85.90 13.64 -4.24
C PRO A 767 85.89 14.18 -5.68
#